data_AF-A0A1W2F2W0-F1
#
_entry.id   AF-A0A1W2F2W0-F1
#
_cell.length_a   1.000
_cell.length_b   1.000
_cell.length_c   1.000
_cell.angle_alpha   90.00
_cell.angle_beta   90.00
_cell.angle_gamma   90.00
#
_symmetry.space_group_name_H-M   'P 1'
#
loop_
_entity.id
_entity.type
_entity.pdbx_description
1 polymer ?
#
loop_
_entity_poly.entity_id
_entity_poly.type
_entity_poly.pdbx_seq_one_letter_code
_entity_poly.pdbx_strand_id
1 'polypeptide(L)'
;MPNYTSYDVIRYNQVFQKQSHNSYTRSEGVFDQVLYWKIRSLEFDVHPDQNETDVGSWTIYHAGVPFGSSQAHVTNLNGVMEIYRGINNALPNHEVITIFLEIVEDISALTDAQANDFDTFIRTNLGDIVYTPADLLQMNGSPATLQAAVTQGNWPLLQEMRGKFVFVLNRCGRSQYCGTNGQLANGRACFFADQVSTAENVGRFNYIAFYSIAWADRAIGPTVNQHYVGRVYPEFNYSLTSPGYSLSTQEDWSEAKNSRIQIIATNKVDSIKDPWASTNNMAGFPFEGIDVQIDPQLGERGALLGHGVNSGDIWDKKDSFFFQYRTASAQAGSYVYYIGCPYYNANTWAKCGIMVRATTDADSPYFGIFRSVGELIRVQYRTKKGNSTYAVEVSSSSLVPDGVIRATDCVCVKLEIAADRKQATAWASLEGGDSWIQIDQRSFSDALVLEGIASASHGDQDVRFIIGDPQNSGSLSAFDQSTLIGEGVNMGMSFPFYPPARQIAAVVSLPTPEEGQDQRSSGNFNTQEVPERTIMVNWRVEQNDAWPLSFDVMRDDSSNPDNTIFYKLAAGLRTDVNVERSLYIADPVCSNSSNFLVVADAIGYFAESPVKAIPGFSLVASVMSRYQKQDGQENRSSGNFSIQNLPANTVAYAWTISENSDYAKIKFNVLKDVSGTDKNIFSDVTHLQVTTTYTDRNLYIANPDSIDNQEPFLVSVYAIDHLPPNAPLVGQVSSHYEPKHDQHHRSSDNFSTNDVNEDSIKLYWEIDKTTNSHADEIEFDVMEDKNNKIDPTIFSNLRSGSWTKVKRSSKLYIANPNNAGNEDFTVKVYELPKTFPM
;
A
#
# COMPACT_ATOMS: atom_id res chain seq x y z
N MET A 1 7.16 -16.77 8.00
CA MET A 1 6.21 -15.65 7.80
C MET A 1 6.99 -14.36 7.95
N PRO A 2 6.72 -13.30 7.17
CA PRO A 2 7.40 -12.03 7.35
C PRO A 2 7.13 -11.48 8.77
N ASN A 3 8.19 -10.99 9.43
CA ASN A 3 8.09 -10.36 10.76
C ASN A 3 7.71 -8.88 10.57
N TYR A 4 6.41 -8.57 10.51
CA TYR A 4 5.95 -7.17 10.48
C TYR A 4 6.17 -6.48 11.84
N THR A 5 6.50 -5.20 11.81
CA THR A 5 6.62 -4.38 13.02
C THR A 5 5.22 -4.14 13.58
N SER A 6 5.01 -4.40 14.87
CA SER A 6 3.72 -4.15 15.51
C SER A 6 3.41 -2.66 15.51
N TYR A 7 2.17 -2.28 15.16
CA TYR A 7 1.78 -0.88 14.99
C TYR A 7 1.99 -0.02 16.25
N ASP A 8 1.81 -0.62 17.42
CA ASP A 8 1.97 0.03 18.73
C ASP A 8 3.42 0.41 19.06
N VAL A 9 4.42 -0.06 18.31
CA VAL A 9 5.83 0.29 18.53
C VAL A 9 6.44 1.19 17.44
N ILE A 10 5.66 1.54 16.41
CA ILE A 10 6.13 2.41 15.31
C ILE A 10 6.08 3.86 15.76
N ARG A 11 7.19 4.59 15.57
CA ARG A 11 7.28 6.02 15.91
C ARG A 11 6.93 6.91 14.73
N TYR A 12 6.47 8.12 15.03
CA TYR A 12 6.12 9.13 14.03
C TYR A 12 7.26 9.49 13.05
N ASN A 13 8.51 9.49 13.51
CA ASN A 13 9.66 9.77 12.64
C ASN A 13 10.13 8.56 11.80
N GLN A 14 9.49 7.39 11.95
CA GLN A 14 9.81 6.16 11.23
C GLN A 14 8.83 5.90 10.08
N VAL A 15 8.11 6.91 9.60
CA VAL A 15 7.19 6.74 8.47
C VAL A 15 7.32 7.85 7.44
N PHE A 16 7.17 7.47 6.19
CA PHE A 16 6.86 8.38 5.10
C PHE A 16 5.38 8.75 5.13
N GLN A 17 5.11 10.02 4.87
CA GLN A 17 3.76 10.53 4.63
C GLN A 17 3.76 11.51 3.46
N LYS A 18 2.73 11.38 2.63
CA LYS A 18 2.42 12.36 1.60
C LYS A 18 1.93 13.66 2.22
N GLN A 19 2.46 14.78 1.74
CA GLN A 19 1.90 16.11 1.97
C GLN A 19 1.32 16.68 0.68
N SER A 20 0.16 17.32 0.81
CA SER A 20 -0.41 18.15 -0.25
C SER A 20 0.18 19.56 -0.21
N HIS A 21 0.99 19.92 -1.20
CA HIS A 21 1.61 21.25 -1.30
C HIS A 21 0.57 22.31 -1.68
N ASN A 22 0.57 23.45 -0.97
CA ASN A 22 -0.44 24.50 -1.10
C ASN A 22 -1.87 23.93 -1.13
N SER A 23 -2.21 23.15 -0.09
CA SER A 23 -3.41 22.31 0.00
C SER A 23 -4.70 23.07 -0.32
N TYR A 24 -4.75 24.35 0.04
CA TYR A 24 -5.89 25.23 -0.16
C TYR A 24 -6.20 25.55 -1.64
N THR A 25 -5.26 25.34 -2.56
CA THR A 25 -5.40 25.66 -4.01
C THR A 25 -5.51 24.42 -4.92
N ARG A 26 -5.60 23.22 -4.34
CA ARG A 26 -5.68 21.99 -5.14
C ARG A 26 -7.03 21.86 -5.83
N SER A 27 -7.15 20.95 -6.80
CA SER A 27 -8.47 20.68 -7.39
C SER A 27 -9.39 20.00 -6.36
N GLU A 28 -8.82 19.23 -5.46
CA GLU A 28 -9.49 18.50 -4.40
C GLU A 28 -9.68 19.36 -3.14
N GLY A 29 -10.82 19.19 -2.48
CA GLY A 29 -11.11 19.83 -1.21
C GLY A 29 -10.18 19.41 -0.08
N VAL A 30 -9.98 20.28 0.93
CA VAL A 30 -9.17 19.93 2.10
C VAL A 30 -9.74 18.71 2.84
N PHE A 31 -11.06 18.60 2.96
CA PHE A 31 -11.71 17.41 3.51
C PHE A 31 -11.44 16.16 2.67
N ASP A 32 -11.55 16.24 1.35
CA ASP A 32 -11.32 15.10 0.45
C ASP A 32 -9.86 14.66 0.49
N GLN A 33 -8.92 15.61 0.52
CA GLN A 33 -7.50 15.33 0.69
C GLN A 33 -7.26 14.42 1.92
N VAL A 34 -7.93 14.70 3.05
CA VAL A 34 -7.75 13.90 4.28
C VAL A 34 -8.59 12.63 4.31
N LEU A 35 -9.88 12.70 4.00
CA LEU A 35 -10.81 11.57 4.17
C LEU A 35 -10.83 10.63 2.97
N TYR A 36 -10.76 11.19 1.75
CA TYR A 36 -10.76 10.43 0.50
C TYR A 36 -9.37 9.95 0.13
N TRP A 37 -8.41 10.87 0.03
CA TRP A 37 -7.06 10.59 -0.44
C TRP A 37 -6.11 10.15 0.67
N LYS A 38 -6.59 10.14 1.93
CA LYS A 38 -5.85 9.70 3.12
C LYS A 38 -4.54 10.46 3.32
N ILE A 39 -4.49 11.72 2.87
CA ILE A 39 -3.34 12.60 3.11
C ILE A 39 -3.33 13.00 4.57
N ARG A 40 -2.18 12.84 5.23
CA ARG A 40 -1.97 13.16 6.64
C ARG A 40 -1.03 14.34 6.86
N SER A 41 -0.62 15.02 5.80
CA SER A 41 0.05 16.32 5.89
C SER A 41 -0.47 17.34 4.88
N LEU A 42 -0.70 18.56 5.35
CA LEU A 42 -1.29 19.66 4.56
C LEU A 42 -0.45 20.92 4.72
N GLU A 43 -0.62 21.89 3.83
CA GLU A 43 0.09 23.16 3.83
C GLU A 43 -0.83 24.34 3.50
N PHE A 44 -0.68 25.42 4.26
CA PHE A 44 -1.42 26.68 4.08
C PHE A 44 -0.47 27.86 4.17
N ASP A 45 -0.60 28.78 3.22
CA ASP A 45 0.09 30.06 3.24
C ASP A 45 -0.75 31.03 4.08
N VAL A 46 -0.17 31.52 5.17
CA VAL A 46 -0.86 32.31 6.18
C VAL A 46 -0.27 33.70 6.22
N HIS A 47 -1.15 34.70 6.15
CA HIS A 47 -0.81 36.11 6.19
C HIS A 47 -1.54 36.81 7.35
N PRO A 48 -0.88 37.74 8.06
CA PRO A 48 -1.58 38.62 8.99
C PRO A 48 -2.69 39.37 8.24
N ASP A 49 -3.89 39.46 8.81
CA ASP A 49 -4.89 40.37 8.25
C ASP A 49 -4.41 41.82 8.39
N GLN A 50 -4.36 42.55 7.28
CA GLN A 50 -3.92 43.95 7.25
C GLN A 50 -5.04 44.94 7.65
N ASN A 51 -6.29 44.48 7.77
CA ASN A 51 -7.48 45.32 7.91
C ASN A 51 -8.27 45.09 9.21
N GLU A 52 -7.96 44.08 10.02
CA GLU A 52 -8.70 43.76 11.24
C GLU A 52 -7.86 43.86 12.52
N THR A 53 -8.49 44.36 13.59
CA THR A 53 -7.90 44.48 14.95
C THR A 53 -8.22 43.28 15.84
N ASP A 54 -8.89 42.25 15.32
CA ASP A 54 -9.40 41.13 16.10
C ASP A 54 -8.33 40.04 16.28
N VAL A 55 -8.28 39.46 17.48
CA VAL A 55 -7.39 38.34 17.82
C VAL A 55 -7.70 37.16 16.89
N GLY A 56 -6.70 36.70 16.13
CA GLY A 56 -6.83 35.49 15.29
C GLY A 56 -7.31 35.72 13.86
N SER A 57 -7.37 36.96 13.36
CA SER A 57 -7.68 37.20 11.96
C SER A 57 -6.44 36.96 11.07
N TRP A 58 -6.38 35.77 10.49
CA TRP A 58 -5.32 35.32 9.59
C TRP A 58 -5.92 34.89 8.26
N THR A 59 -5.40 35.47 7.18
CA THR A 59 -5.88 35.24 5.81
C THR A 59 -5.02 34.20 5.11
N ILE A 60 -5.64 33.46 4.18
CA ILE A 60 -5.00 32.40 3.42
C ILE A 60 -5.04 32.74 1.94
N TYR A 61 -3.87 32.93 1.33
CA TYR A 61 -3.69 33.13 -0.10
C TYR A 61 -2.23 32.89 -0.48
N HIS A 62 -1.97 32.69 -1.78
CA HIS A 62 -0.61 32.60 -2.29
C HIS A 62 -0.09 34.00 -2.62
N ALA A 63 1.09 34.40 -2.13
CA ALA A 63 1.66 35.70 -2.44
C ALA A 63 1.78 35.95 -3.96
N GLY A 64 1.51 37.19 -4.38
CA GLY A 64 1.51 37.60 -5.78
C GLY A 64 0.22 37.27 -6.56
N VAL A 65 -0.76 36.64 -5.90
CA VAL A 65 -2.11 36.40 -6.44
C VAL A 65 -3.08 37.37 -5.75
N PRO A 66 -3.93 38.13 -6.49
CA PRO A 66 -4.86 39.08 -5.87
C PRO A 66 -5.77 38.41 -4.84
N PHE A 67 -5.92 39.02 -3.66
CA PHE A 67 -6.88 38.59 -2.64
C PHE A 67 -8.27 38.43 -3.27
N GLY A 68 -8.89 37.26 -3.14
CA GLY A 68 -10.19 36.95 -3.72
C GLY A 68 -10.19 36.39 -5.15
N SER A 69 -9.05 36.15 -5.80
CA SER A 69 -9.02 35.45 -7.09
C SER A 69 -9.18 33.92 -6.93
N SER A 70 -10.42 33.50 -6.65
CA SER A 70 -11.11 32.27 -7.08
C SER A 70 -10.37 30.91 -7.25
N GLN A 71 -9.35 30.56 -6.46
CA GLN A 71 -8.81 29.17 -6.45
C GLN A 71 -8.65 28.55 -5.06
N ALA A 72 -8.83 29.31 -3.98
CA ALA A 72 -8.67 28.79 -2.63
C ALA A 72 -9.99 28.19 -2.08
N HIS A 73 -9.95 26.92 -1.63
CA HIS A 73 -11.07 26.25 -0.94
C HIS A 73 -11.30 26.75 0.49
N VAL A 74 -10.38 27.56 1.02
CA VAL A 74 -10.49 28.21 2.32
C VAL A 74 -9.63 29.47 2.31
N THR A 75 -10.14 30.56 2.88
CA THR A 75 -9.56 31.91 2.72
C THR A 75 -9.08 32.52 4.04
N ASN A 76 -9.32 31.86 5.17
CA ASN A 76 -8.88 32.29 6.48
C ASN A 76 -8.68 31.09 7.43
N LEU A 77 -7.96 31.32 8.53
CA LEU A 77 -7.62 30.26 9.47
C LEU A 77 -8.83 29.77 10.29
N ASN A 78 -9.87 30.59 10.48
CA ASN A 78 -11.13 30.15 11.10
C ASN A 78 -11.78 29.00 10.31
N GLY A 79 -11.94 29.18 8.99
CA GLY A 79 -12.47 28.13 8.12
C GLY A 79 -11.60 26.87 8.12
N VAL A 80 -10.27 27.01 8.27
CA VAL A 80 -9.38 25.85 8.43
C VAL A 80 -9.66 25.10 9.73
N MET A 81 -9.86 25.82 10.84
CA MET A 81 -10.19 25.19 12.13
C MET A 81 -11.56 24.51 12.12
N GLU A 82 -12.56 25.10 11.46
CA GLU A 82 -13.87 24.48 11.22
C GLU A 82 -13.73 23.15 10.48
N ILE A 83 -12.92 23.12 9.41
CA ILE A 83 -12.62 21.90 8.65
C ILE A 83 -11.98 20.84 9.56
N TYR A 84 -10.99 21.20 10.37
CA TYR A 84 -10.31 20.24 11.25
C TYR A 84 -11.18 19.69 12.36
N ARG A 85 -12.04 20.52 12.97
CA ARG A 85 -13.08 20.04 13.89
C ARG A 85 -14.01 19.06 13.19
N GLY A 86 -14.45 19.37 11.97
CA GLY A 86 -15.28 18.47 11.17
C GLY A 86 -14.59 17.14 10.85
N ILE A 87 -13.30 17.16 10.51
CA ILE A 87 -12.50 15.94 10.29
C ILE A 87 -12.41 15.12 11.56
N ASN A 88 -12.08 15.75 12.70
CA ASN A 88 -11.98 15.07 13.98
C ASN A 88 -13.32 14.49 14.42
N ASN A 89 -14.43 15.20 14.21
CA ASN A 89 -15.77 14.70 14.51
C ASN A 89 -16.16 13.52 13.61
N ALA A 90 -15.77 13.55 12.33
CA ALA A 90 -16.03 12.48 11.37
C ALA A 90 -15.14 11.24 11.61
N LEU A 91 -13.90 11.44 12.05
CA LEU A 91 -12.91 10.39 12.27
C LEU A 91 -12.09 10.64 13.55
N PRO A 92 -12.67 10.48 14.77
CA PRO A 92 -12.01 10.89 16.02
C PRO A 92 -10.68 10.17 16.32
N ASN A 93 -10.48 9.00 15.72
CA ASN A 93 -9.25 8.22 15.85
C ASN A 93 -8.47 8.19 14.53
N HIS A 94 -8.50 9.28 13.74
CA HIS A 94 -7.67 9.41 12.55
C HIS A 94 -6.19 9.24 12.92
N GLU A 95 -5.37 8.76 11.99
CA GLU A 95 -3.92 8.87 12.14
C GLU A 95 -3.50 10.34 12.28
N VAL A 96 -2.37 10.58 12.92
CA VAL A 96 -1.86 11.93 13.17
C VAL A 96 -1.86 12.79 11.90
N ILE A 97 -2.36 14.03 12.00
CA ILE A 97 -2.41 14.99 10.89
C ILE A 97 -1.41 16.12 11.15
N THR A 98 -0.50 16.37 10.20
CA THR A 98 0.57 17.37 10.30
C THR A 98 0.29 18.57 9.41
N ILE A 99 0.05 19.73 10.01
CA ILE A 99 -0.32 20.95 9.31
C ILE A 99 0.88 21.89 9.25
N PHE A 100 1.38 22.13 8.05
CA PHE A 100 2.36 23.17 7.80
C PHE A 100 1.65 24.49 7.54
N LEU A 101 2.10 25.53 8.26
CA LEU A 101 1.61 26.88 8.13
C LEU A 101 2.79 27.73 7.69
N GLU A 102 2.80 28.03 6.41
CA GLU A 102 3.84 28.85 5.81
C GLU A 102 3.46 30.31 6.01
N ILE A 103 4.28 31.01 6.79
CA ILE A 103 4.05 32.43 7.00
C ILE A 103 4.65 33.17 5.81
N VAL A 104 3.80 33.72 4.95
CA VAL A 104 4.18 34.31 3.67
C VAL A 104 4.13 35.84 3.74
N GLU A 105 5.11 36.50 3.12
CA GLU A 105 5.45 37.93 3.18
C GLU A 105 6.33 38.34 4.39
N ASP A 106 7.18 39.35 4.16
CA ASP A 106 8.42 39.67 4.90
C ASP A 106 8.22 39.89 6.42
N ILE A 107 8.10 38.79 7.17
CA ILE A 107 7.81 38.76 8.61
C ILE A 107 9.06 38.91 9.47
N SER A 108 9.91 39.86 9.09
CA SER A 108 10.84 40.46 10.06
C SER A 108 10.10 41.04 11.30
N ALA A 109 8.77 41.15 11.27
CA ALA A 109 7.94 41.86 12.24
C ALA A 109 6.77 41.06 12.90
N LEU A 110 6.76 39.71 12.94
CA LEU A 110 5.79 39.02 13.81
C LEU A 110 6.03 39.49 15.24
N THR A 111 5.07 40.21 15.82
CA THR A 111 5.19 40.72 17.18
C THR A 111 4.95 39.58 18.18
N ASP A 112 5.51 39.69 19.39
CA ASP A 112 5.23 38.72 20.46
C ASP A 112 3.72 38.56 20.72
N ALA A 113 2.96 39.65 20.59
CA ALA A 113 1.49 39.65 20.70
C ALA A 113 0.86 38.77 19.62
N GLN A 114 1.21 38.98 18.34
CA GLN A 114 0.69 38.17 17.23
C GLN A 114 1.07 36.68 17.37
N ALA A 115 2.28 36.37 17.84
CA ALA A 115 2.69 34.99 18.09
C ALA A 115 1.85 34.32 19.19
N ASN A 116 1.55 35.06 20.27
CA ASN A 116 0.72 34.57 21.38
C ASN A 116 -0.76 34.46 20.99
N ASP A 117 -1.25 35.41 20.19
CA ASP A 117 -2.61 35.39 19.64
C ASP A 117 -2.78 34.18 18.72
N PHE A 118 -1.77 33.86 17.91
CA PHE A 118 -1.74 32.66 17.08
C PHE A 118 -1.83 31.36 17.90
N ASP A 119 -1.00 31.23 18.95
CA ASP A 119 -1.04 30.09 19.86
C ASP A 119 -2.40 29.96 20.57
N THR A 120 -2.93 31.08 21.04
CA THR A 120 -4.23 31.16 21.72
C THR A 120 -5.33 30.71 20.77
N PHE A 121 -5.31 31.20 19.53
CA PHE A 121 -6.27 30.85 18.49
C PHE A 121 -6.34 29.33 18.24
N ILE A 122 -5.19 28.68 18.05
CA ILE A 122 -5.11 27.22 17.83
C ILE A 122 -5.67 26.47 19.06
N ARG A 123 -5.23 26.85 20.26
CA ARG A 123 -5.64 26.19 21.51
C ARG A 123 -7.13 26.37 21.79
N THR A 124 -7.71 27.54 21.52
CA THR A 124 -9.13 27.79 21.71
C THR A 124 -9.99 26.95 20.76
N ASN A 125 -9.53 26.75 19.51
CA ASN A 125 -10.32 26.05 18.50
C ASN A 125 -10.23 24.52 18.58
N LEU A 126 -9.07 23.98 18.99
CA LEU A 126 -8.81 22.53 18.95
C LEU A 126 -8.44 21.94 20.32
N GLY A 127 -8.05 22.74 21.31
CA GLY A 127 -7.78 22.24 22.67
C GLY A 127 -6.78 21.08 22.71
N ASP A 128 -7.15 20.02 23.42
CA ASP A 128 -6.27 18.88 23.76
C ASP A 128 -5.98 17.92 22.59
N ILE A 129 -6.64 18.08 21.43
CA ILE A 129 -6.32 17.29 20.22
C ILE A 129 -5.09 17.85 19.46
N VAL A 130 -4.49 18.94 19.93
CA VAL A 130 -3.22 19.44 19.39
C VAL A 130 -2.04 18.83 20.15
N TYR A 131 -1.10 18.21 19.43
CA TYR A 131 0.17 17.74 19.97
C TYR A 131 1.25 18.82 19.81
N THR A 132 1.81 19.26 20.92
CA THR A 132 2.65 20.46 21.03
C THR A 132 4.10 20.14 21.41
N PRO A 133 5.03 21.11 21.29
CA PRO A 133 6.37 21.00 21.85
C PRO A 133 6.42 20.57 23.32
N ALA A 134 5.48 21.05 24.15
CA ALA A 134 5.42 20.69 25.56
C ALA A 134 5.10 19.20 25.77
N ASP A 135 4.24 18.63 24.93
CA ASP A 135 3.88 17.20 24.99
C ASP A 135 5.08 16.32 24.65
N LEU A 136 5.88 16.71 23.64
CA LEU A 136 7.11 16.01 23.28
C LEU A 136 8.11 16.00 24.44
N LEU A 137 8.28 17.13 25.14
CA LEU A 137 9.17 17.22 26.30
C LEU A 137 8.65 16.35 27.45
N GLN A 138 7.35 16.42 27.76
CA GLN A 138 6.77 15.65 28.86
C GLN A 138 6.92 14.14 28.65
N MET A 139 6.66 13.66 27.43
CA MET A 139 6.85 12.26 27.05
C MET A 139 8.29 11.78 27.29
N ASN A 140 9.25 12.69 27.20
CA ASN A 140 10.68 12.44 27.30
C ASN A 140 11.26 12.56 28.71
N GLY A 141 10.42 12.56 29.75
CA GLY A 141 10.90 12.81 31.11
C GLY A 141 11.36 14.26 31.33
N SER A 142 10.81 15.20 30.55
CA SER A 142 11.05 16.64 30.63
C SER A 142 12.51 17.07 30.42
N PRO A 143 13.13 16.74 29.28
CA PRO A 143 14.46 17.26 28.95
C PRO A 143 14.41 18.78 28.79
N ALA A 144 15.57 19.44 28.91
CA ALA A 144 15.62 20.90 28.86
C ALA A 144 15.25 21.50 27.48
N THR A 145 15.39 20.72 26.40
CA THR A 145 15.28 21.22 25.01
C THR A 145 14.64 20.19 24.08
N LEU A 146 14.01 20.65 23.00
CA LEU A 146 13.37 19.77 22.01
C LEU A 146 14.40 18.89 21.28
N GLN A 147 15.57 19.43 20.96
CA GLN A 147 16.68 18.65 20.41
C GLN A 147 17.07 17.50 21.34
N ALA A 148 17.21 17.77 22.65
CA ALA A 148 17.54 16.73 23.61
C ALA A 148 16.45 15.64 23.67
N ALA A 149 15.17 15.99 23.52
CA ALA A 149 14.07 15.02 23.45
C ALA A 149 14.21 14.10 22.22
N VAL A 150 14.40 14.68 21.03
CA VAL A 150 14.40 13.89 19.79
C VAL A 150 15.70 13.11 19.55
N THR A 151 16.84 13.62 20.04
CA THR A 151 18.14 12.91 19.94
C THR A 151 18.24 11.69 20.86
N GLN A 152 17.38 11.59 21.88
CA GLN A 152 17.24 10.38 22.69
C GLN A 152 16.38 9.30 22.01
N GLY A 153 15.87 9.55 20.80
CA GLY A 153 15.13 8.57 19.99
C GLY A 153 13.64 8.45 20.34
N ASN A 154 13.10 9.39 21.10
CA ASN A 154 11.78 9.31 21.73
C ASN A 154 10.74 10.18 21.01
N TRP A 155 10.54 9.92 19.73
CA TRP A 155 9.32 10.39 19.06
C TRP A 155 8.10 9.59 19.56
N PRO A 156 6.92 10.21 19.66
CA PRO A 156 5.68 9.53 20.01
C PRO A 156 5.40 8.34 19.09
N LEU A 157 4.83 7.30 19.68
CA LEU A 157 4.32 6.16 18.94
C LEU A 157 3.10 6.58 18.12
N LEU A 158 2.94 6.08 16.90
CA LEU A 158 1.80 6.43 16.05
C LEU A 158 0.46 6.17 16.75
N GLN A 159 0.37 5.07 17.50
CA GLN A 159 -0.81 4.74 18.29
C GLN A 159 -1.16 5.82 19.34
N GLU A 160 -0.16 6.44 19.96
CA GLU A 160 -0.33 7.51 20.95
C GLU A 160 -0.75 8.83 20.31
N MET A 161 -0.48 9.01 19.02
CA MET A 161 -0.82 10.21 18.26
C MET A 161 -2.16 10.13 17.51
N ARG A 162 -2.91 9.03 17.64
CA ARG A 162 -4.24 8.94 17.02
C ARG A 162 -5.16 10.05 17.52
N GLY A 163 -5.90 10.65 16.59
CA GLY A 163 -6.78 11.79 16.84
C GLY A 163 -6.04 13.10 17.14
N LYS A 164 -4.73 13.18 16.86
CA LYS A 164 -3.93 14.39 17.12
C LYS A 164 -3.61 15.17 15.85
N PHE A 165 -3.57 16.49 15.99
CA PHE A 165 -3.03 17.44 15.02
C PHE A 165 -1.68 17.97 15.50
N VAL A 166 -0.69 18.00 14.60
CA VAL A 166 0.62 18.62 14.83
C VAL A 166 0.71 19.85 13.95
N PHE A 167 0.91 21.03 14.53
CA PHE A 167 1.12 22.26 13.77
C PHE A 167 2.60 22.60 13.68
N VAL A 168 3.05 22.96 12.48
CA VAL A 168 4.44 23.27 12.17
C VAL A 168 4.51 24.59 11.39
N LEU A 169 5.16 25.59 11.96
CA LEU A 169 5.47 26.84 11.24
C LEU A 169 6.76 26.68 10.43
N ASN A 170 6.82 27.27 9.23
CA ASN A 170 8.04 27.27 8.40
C ASN A 170 8.28 28.63 7.69
N ARG A 171 9.38 28.67 6.93
CA ARG A 171 9.88 29.76 6.07
C ARG A 171 10.45 30.99 6.81
N CYS A 172 9.65 31.72 7.59
CA CYS A 172 10.12 32.95 8.23
C CYS A 172 9.66 33.09 9.69
N GLY A 173 10.21 34.07 10.42
CA GLY A 173 9.76 34.39 11.78
C GLY A 173 10.29 33.49 12.90
N ARG A 174 11.33 32.67 12.70
CA ARG A 174 11.87 31.76 13.74
C ARG A 174 12.18 32.48 15.05
N SER A 175 12.95 33.55 14.98
CA SER A 175 13.38 34.30 16.18
C SER A 175 12.22 35.03 16.86
N GLN A 176 11.20 35.42 16.09
CA GLN A 176 9.99 36.09 16.57
C GLN A 176 9.07 35.09 17.27
N TYR A 177 8.87 33.92 16.68
CA TYR A 177 8.01 32.89 17.25
C TYR A 177 8.71 32.15 18.40
N CYS A 178 9.88 31.57 18.17
CA CYS A 178 10.59 30.80 19.20
C CYS A 178 11.36 31.66 20.21
N GLY A 179 11.55 32.95 19.93
CA GLY A 179 12.52 33.79 20.61
C GLY A 179 13.92 33.65 20.02
N THR A 180 14.76 34.69 20.11
CA THR A 180 16.11 34.74 19.52
C THR A 180 16.99 33.53 19.85
N ASN A 181 16.84 32.95 21.04
CA ASN A 181 17.58 31.75 21.48
C ASN A 181 16.65 30.58 21.81
N GLY A 182 15.41 30.58 21.30
CA GLY A 182 14.45 29.50 21.51
C GLY A 182 13.76 29.48 22.88
N GLN A 183 13.92 30.51 23.70
CA GLN A 183 13.42 30.52 25.07
C GLN A 183 11.88 30.39 25.17
N LEU A 184 11.15 30.63 24.08
CA LEU A 184 9.69 30.50 24.02
C LEU A 184 9.25 29.17 23.40
N ALA A 185 10.13 28.47 22.67
CA ALA A 185 9.76 27.32 21.82
C ALA A 185 9.02 26.21 22.58
N ASN A 186 9.43 25.92 23.81
CA ASN A 186 8.82 24.84 24.60
C ASN A 186 7.35 25.09 24.97
N GLY A 187 6.91 26.36 25.02
CA GLY A 187 5.54 26.75 25.40
C GLY A 187 4.60 27.01 24.21
N ARG A 188 5.13 27.00 22.99
CA ARG A 188 4.37 27.30 21.76
C ARG A 188 3.32 26.24 21.46
N ALA A 189 2.29 26.61 20.69
CA ALA A 189 1.31 25.66 20.19
C ALA A 189 1.85 24.89 18.97
N CYS A 190 2.74 25.50 18.19
CA CYS A 190 3.35 24.90 17.00
C CYS A 190 4.82 24.54 17.23
N PHE A 191 5.28 23.51 16.53
CA PHE A 191 6.71 23.34 16.26
C PHE A 191 7.16 24.37 15.23
N PHE A 192 8.46 24.65 15.19
CA PHE A 192 9.07 25.42 14.09
C PHE A 192 9.96 24.50 13.27
N ALA A 193 9.76 24.51 11.95
CA ALA A 193 10.62 23.82 10.99
C ALA A 193 11.67 24.79 10.44
N ASP A 194 12.94 24.57 10.79
CA ASP A 194 14.03 25.39 10.27
C ASP A 194 14.36 25.00 8.82
N GLN A 195 14.64 25.99 7.98
CA GLN A 195 15.10 25.72 6.62
C GLN A 195 16.59 25.38 6.64
N VAL A 196 16.98 24.26 6.02
CA VAL A 196 18.36 23.79 6.01
C VAL A 196 18.78 23.30 4.62
N SER A 197 20.01 23.63 4.22
CA SER A 197 20.60 23.25 2.93
C SER A 197 21.90 22.45 3.07
N THR A 198 22.47 22.35 4.29
CA THR A 198 23.72 21.62 4.55
C THR A 198 23.63 20.78 5.82
N ALA A 199 24.26 19.61 5.80
CA ALA A 199 24.29 18.70 6.95
C ALA A 199 24.86 19.33 8.23
N GLU A 200 25.84 20.25 8.11
CA GLU A 200 26.45 20.95 9.25
C GLU A 200 25.46 21.82 10.02
N ASN A 201 24.42 22.35 9.35
CA ASN A 201 23.42 23.20 9.99
C ASN A 201 22.32 22.40 10.70
N VAL A 202 22.26 21.07 10.50
CA VAL A 202 21.32 20.21 11.21
C VAL A 202 21.72 20.13 12.68
N GLY A 203 20.79 20.44 13.57
CA GLY A 203 21.01 20.46 15.01
C GLY A 203 21.68 21.73 15.54
N ARG A 204 21.84 22.78 14.71
CA ARG A 204 22.40 24.06 15.13
C ARG A 204 21.60 24.74 16.26
N PHE A 205 20.30 24.52 16.31
CA PHE A 205 19.40 25.09 17.30
C PHE A 205 18.80 23.97 18.17
N ASN A 206 18.95 24.10 19.49
CA ASN A 206 18.49 23.08 20.44
C ASN A 206 16.95 23.03 20.59
N TYR A 207 16.23 23.98 20.00
CA TYR A 207 14.77 24.10 20.04
C TYR A 207 14.10 23.73 18.71
N ILE A 208 14.80 23.04 17.81
CA ILE A 208 14.26 22.60 16.52
C ILE A 208 14.13 21.08 16.50
N ALA A 209 12.93 20.61 16.18
CA ALA A 209 12.60 19.18 16.01
C ALA A 209 12.22 18.83 14.55
N PHE A 210 11.87 19.84 13.75
CA PHE A 210 11.45 19.71 12.35
C PHE A 210 12.38 20.50 11.43
N TYR A 211 12.57 20.04 10.20
CA TYR A 211 13.31 20.76 9.16
C TYR A 211 12.51 20.84 7.87
N SER A 212 12.62 21.98 7.17
CA SER A 212 12.16 22.13 5.79
C SER A 212 13.36 22.12 4.85
N ILE A 213 13.31 21.30 3.80
CA ILE A 213 14.41 20.99 2.90
C ILE A 213 13.94 21.30 1.48
N ALA A 214 14.65 22.19 0.80
CA ALA A 214 14.40 22.45 -0.62
C ALA A 214 14.67 21.17 -1.42
N TRP A 215 13.93 20.95 -2.51
CA TRP A 215 14.17 19.79 -3.38
C TRP A 215 15.64 19.67 -3.80
N ALA A 216 16.29 20.79 -4.15
CA ALA A 216 17.71 20.81 -4.51
C ALA A 216 18.65 20.23 -3.42
N ASP A 217 18.27 20.35 -2.15
CA ASP A 217 19.09 19.99 -0.99
C ASP A 217 18.72 18.62 -0.37
N ARG A 218 17.78 17.87 -0.97
CA ARG A 218 17.25 16.59 -0.47
C ARG A 218 18.30 15.57 0.00
N ALA A 219 19.52 15.61 -0.55
CA ALA A 219 20.62 14.72 -0.16
C ALA A 219 21.00 14.82 1.34
N ILE A 220 20.61 15.89 2.05
CA ILE A 220 20.81 16.01 3.50
C ILE A 220 19.79 15.20 4.32
N GLY A 221 18.74 14.68 3.69
CA GLY A 221 17.65 13.94 4.34
C GLY A 221 18.10 12.82 5.29
N PRO A 222 19.11 11.98 4.96
CA PRO A 222 19.61 10.98 5.87
C PRO A 222 20.22 11.55 7.17
N THR A 223 20.79 12.76 7.13
CA THR A 223 21.30 13.44 8.34
C THR A 223 20.15 13.93 9.21
N VAL A 224 19.10 14.49 8.60
CA VAL A 224 17.89 14.95 9.31
C VAL A 224 17.17 13.75 9.95
N ASN A 225 16.96 12.68 9.21
CA ASN A 225 16.22 11.48 9.63
C ASN A 225 16.85 10.72 10.81
N GLN A 226 18.11 11.00 11.19
CA GLN A 226 18.74 10.36 12.36
C GLN A 226 17.96 10.62 13.65
N HIS A 227 17.47 11.86 13.82
CA HIS A 227 16.82 12.29 15.06
C HIS A 227 15.59 13.18 14.83
N TYR A 228 15.44 13.79 13.66
CA TYR A 228 14.45 14.83 13.40
C TYR A 228 13.44 14.39 12.33
N VAL A 229 12.38 15.16 12.18
CA VAL A 229 11.42 15.00 11.08
C VAL A 229 11.71 16.05 10.00
N GLY A 230 11.96 15.58 8.79
CA GLY A 230 12.18 16.42 7.61
C GLY A 230 10.94 16.52 6.74
N ARG A 231 10.73 17.70 6.17
CA ARG A 231 9.82 17.97 5.06
C ARG A 231 10.63 18.36 3.83
N VAL A 232 10.41 17.69 2.69
CA VAL A 232 10.90 18.13 1.39
C VAL A 232 9.78 18.80 0.61
N TYR A 233 10.04 19.99 0.06
CA TYR A 233 9.04 20.77 -0.68
C TYR A 233 9.48 21.01 -2.13
N PRO A 234 8.51 21.16 -3.06
CA PRO A 234 8.81 21.30 -4.47
C PRO A 234 9.37 22.70 -4.81
N GLU A 235 10.25 22.75 -5.79
CA GLU A 235 10.75 23.99 -6.38
C GLU A 235 10.37 24.06 -7.85
N PHE A 236 10.01 25.26 -8.34
CA PHE A 236 9.70 25.43 -9.76
C PHE A 236 10.99 25.55 -10.57
N ASN A 237 11.22 24.63 -11.51
CA ASN A 237 12.39 24.65 -12.35
C ASN A 237 12.08 25.30 -13.71
N TYR A 238 12.47 26.57 -13.85
CA TYR A 238 12.32 27.34 -15.09
C TYR A 238 13.24 26.91 -16.24
N SER A 239 14.26 26.10 -15.97
CA SER A 239 15.30 25.74 -16.95
C SER A 239 14.99 24.49 -17.78
N LEU A 240 13.91 23.76 -17.44
CA LEU A 240 13.49 22.58 -18.18
C LEU A 240 12.85 22.97 -19.52
N THR A 241 12.95 22.08 -20.52
CA THR A 241 12.25 22.21 -21.81
C THR A 241 10.73 22.30 -21.64
N SER A 242 10.21 21.78 -20.52
CA SER A 242 8.86 22.01 -20.03
C SER A 242 8.96 22.36 -18.55
N PRO A 243 8.94 23.67 -18.20
CA PRO A 243 9.02 24.11 -16.81
C PRO A 243 7.96 23.45 -15.94
N GLY A 244 8.34 23.03 -14.75
CA GLY A 244 7.46 22.30 -13.84
C GLY A 244 7.98 22.35 -12.41
N TYR A 245 7.10 21.98 -11.48
CA TYR A 245 7.47 21.75 -10.10
C TYR A 245 8.18 20.40 -9.96
N SER A 246 9.26 20.35 -9.19
CA SER A 246 9.80 19.07 -8.72
C SER A 246 8.78 18.31 -7.87
N LEU A 247 9.07 17.04 -7.55
CA LEU A 247 8.17 16.14 -6.80
C LEU A 247 6.81 15.91 -7.48
N SER A 248 6.71 16.23 -8.77
CA SER A 248 5.50 16.06 -9.59
C SER A 248 5.67 14.96 -10.65
N THR A 249 6.74 14.17 -10.56
CA THR A 249 6.96 12.96 -11.35
C THR A 249 7.28 11.77 -10.45
N GLN A 250 7.12 10.57 -10.99
CA GLN A 250 7.40 9.32 -10.29
C GLN A 250 8.88 9.19 -9.88
N GLU A 251 9.81 9.66 -10.71
CA GLU A 251 11.25 9.62 -10.43
C GLU A 251 11.62 10.50 -9.24
N ASP A 252 11.12 11.75 -9.22
CA ASP A 252 11.36 12.67 -8.11
C ASP A 252 10.81 12.13 -6.79
N TRP A 253 9.61 11.53 -6.84
CA TRP A 253 8.99 10.92 -5.66
C TRP A 253 9.80 9.73 -5.13
N SER A 254 10.32 8.90 -6.02
CA SER A 254 11.21 7.77 -5.66
C SER A 254 12.48 8.27 -4.97
N GLU A 255 13.13 9.28 -5.56
CA GLU A 255 14.35 9.88 -5.02
C GLU A 255 14.11 10.59 -3.67
N ALA A 256 12.93 11.19 -3.46
CA ALA A 256 12.54 11.75 -2.17
C ALA A 256 12.51 10.69 -1.05
N LYS A 257 11.92 9.52 -1.33
CA LYS A 257 11.92 8.38 -0.40
C LYS A 257 13.33 7.84 -0.18
N ASN A 258 14.13 7.69 -1.23
CA ASN A 258 15.53 7.26 -1.11
C ASN A 258 16.38 8.23 -0.28
N SER A 259 16.01 9.52 -0.26
CA SER A 259 16.61 10.54 0.60
C SER A 259 16.17 10.46 2.06
N ARG A 260 15.28 9.52 2.42
CA ARG A 260 14.80 9.25 3.79
C ARG A 260 14.10 10.43 4.46
N ILE A 261 13.47 11.30 3.67
CA ILE A 261 12.73 12.46 4.20
C ILE A 261 11.29 12.04 4.47
N GLN A 262 10.82 12.19 5.71
CA GLN A 262 9.54 11.64 6.16
C GLN A 262 8.33 12.30 5.49
N ILE A 263 8.34 13.62 5.30
CA ILE A 263 7.21 14.36 4.73
C ILE A 263 7.56 14.81 3.32
N ILE A 264 6.83 14.29 2.32
CA ILE A 264 7.09 14.57 0.90
C ILE A 264 5.95 15.41 0.33
N ALA A 265 6.20 16.69 0.08
CA ALA A 265 5.19 17.61 -0.44
C ALA A 265 5.08 17.52 -1.97
N THR A 266 3.87 17.29 -2.48
CA THR A 266 3.61 17.22 -3.92
C THR A 266 2.32 17.94 -4.28
N ASN A 267 2.24 18.39 -5.52
CA ASN A 267 1.01 18.93 -6.11
C ASN A 267 0.04 17.80 -6.55
N LYS A 268 0.51 16.54 -6.62
CA LYS A 268 -0.28 15.40 -7.10
C LYS A 268 -1.09 14.77 -5.98
N VAL A 269 -2.35 15.18 -5.80
CA VAL A 269 -3.24 14.67 -4.73
C VAL A 269 -3.92 13.35 -5.12
N ASP A 270 -4.48 13.30 -6.32
CA ASP A 270 -5.25 12.18 -6.87
C ASP A 270 -4.38 10.94 -7.14
N SER A 271 -4.44 9.96 -6.24
CA SER A 271 -3.68 8.71 -6.36
C SER A 271 -4.27 7.71 -7.35
N ILE A 272 -5.38 8.02 -8.02
CA ILE A 272 -5.87 7.21 -9.15
C ILE A 272 -5.16 7.66 -10.42
N LYS A 273 -4.94 8.97 -10.60
CA LYS A 273 -4.17 9.52 -11.73
C LYS A 273 -2.66 9.42 -11.53
N ASP A 274 -2.20 9.70 -10.32
CA ASP A 274 -0.78 9.73 -9.95
C ASP A 274 -0.52 8.65 -8.88
N PRO A 275 -0.64 7.36 -9.22
CA PRO A 275 -0.58 6.25 -8.25
C PRO A 275 0.76 6.16 -7.52
N TRP A 276 1.83 6.63 -8.16
CA TRP A 276 3.16 6.75 -7.58
C TRP A 276 3.24 7.76 -6.44
N ALA A 277 2.40 8.82 -6.45
CA ALA A 277 2.37 9.86 -5.43
C ALA A 277 1.54 9.40 -4.22
N SER A 278 1.92 8.31 -3.56
CA SER A 278 1.19 7.78 -2.40
C SER A 278 2.11 7.12 -1.39
N THR A 279 1.75 7.22 -0.12
CA THR A 279 2.35 6.50 1.01
C THR A 279 1.37 5.51 1.64
N ASN A 280 0.18 5.38 1.07
CA ASN A 280 -0.87 4.57 1.67
C ASN A 280 -0.63 3.10 1.30
N ASN A 281 -0.81 2.16 2.22
CA ASN A 281 -0.80 0.73 1.86
C ASN A 281 -2.13 0.28 1.23
N MET A 282 -2.27 -1.00 0.89
CA MET A 282 -3.47 -1.56 0.26
C MET A 282 -4.70 -1.63 1.18
N ALA A 283 -4.52 -1.66 2.48
CA ALA A 283 -5.62 -1.61 3.44
C ALA A 283 -6.05 -0.17 3.81
N GLY A 284 -5.42 0.85 3.22
CA GLY A 284 -5.76 2.25 3.44
C GLY A 284 -5.17 2.88 4.70
N PHE A 285 -4.12 2.28 5.25
CA PHE A 285 -3.26 2.97 6.22
C PHE A 285 -2.40 4.00 5.49
N PRO A 286 -2.33 5.27 5.96
CA PRO A 286 -1.81 6.40 5.18
C PRO A 286 -0.28 6.50 5.12
N PHE A 287 0.42 5.65 5.86
CA PHE A 287 1.86 5.74 6.06
C PHE A 287 2.61 4.53 5.53
N GLU A 288 3.86 4.77 5.12
CA GLU A 288 4.81 3.76 4.71
C GLU A 288 6.01 3.78 5.65
N GLY A 289 6.60 2.62 5.94
CA GLY A 289 7.65 2.50 6.95
C GLY A 289 9.03 2.97 6.48
N ILE A 290 9.80 3.55 7.40
CA ILE A 290 11.22 3.88 7.28
C ILE A 290 11.97 3.00 8.27
N ASP A 291 12.73 2.02 7.78
CA ASP A 291 13.39 0.96 8.56
C ASP A 291 12.44 0.11 9.43
N VAL A 292 11.13 0.19 9.19
CA VAL A 292 10.09 -0.61 9.84
C VAL A 292 9.20 -1.23 8.77
N GLN A 293 8.72 -2.45 9.02
CA GLN A 293 7.87 -3.17 8.07
C GLN A 293 6.41 -3.01 8.48
N ILE A 294 5.64 -2.23 7.72
CA ILE A 294 4.21 -2.04 7.97
C ILE A 294 3.44 -3.26 7.48
N ASP A 295 2.54 -3.80 8.31
CA ASP A 295 1.62 -4.84 7.87
C ASP A 295 0.76 -4.32 6.71
N PRO A 296 0.79 -4.95 5.52
CA PRO A 296 -0.03 -4.53 4.38
C PRO A 296 -1.53 -4.61 4.63
N GLN A 297 -1.97 -5.36 5.66
CA GLN A 297 -3.36 -5.46 6.10
C GLN A 297 -3.74 -4.41 7.16
N LEU A 298 -2.77 -3.65 7.67
CA LEU A 298 -3.07 -2.54 8.58
C LEU A 298 -3.86 -1.48 7.82
N GLY A 299 -5.05 -1.14 8.29
CA GLY A 299 -5.87 -0.07 7.73
C GLY A 299 -6.21 0.96 8.79
N GLU A 300 -6.36 2.23 8.38
CA GLU A 300 -6.92 3.25 9.26
C GLU A 300 -8.43 3.00 9.43
N ARG A 301 -8.78 2.27 10.49
CA ARG A 301 -10.17 1.92 10.80
C ARG A 301 -10.93 3.15 11.29
N GLY A 302 -12.05 3.43 10.65
CA GLY A 302 -12.92 4.57 10.95
C GLY A 302 -14.36 4.32 10.51
N ALA A 303 -15.28 5.24 10.86
CA ALA A 303 -16.69 5.20 10.44
C ALA A 303 -16.91 5.65 8.98
N LEU A 304 -15.87 5.63 8.15
CA LEU A 304 -15.90 6.05 6.75
C LEU A 304 -16.26 4.88 5.85
N LEU A 305 -17.20 5.12 4.93
CA LEU A 305 -17.59 4.17 3.91
C LEU A 305 -17.46 4.85 2.56
N GLY A 306 -16.70 4.21 1.68
CA GLY A 306 -16.59 4.61 0.30
C GLY A 306 -17.22 3.55 -0.60
N HIS A 307 -18.20 3.91 -1.42
CA HIS A 307 -18.70 3.04 -2.48
C HIS A 307 -18.82 3.79 -3.80
N GLY A 308 -18.54 3.09 -4.89
CA GLY A 308 -18.75 3.57 -6.25
C GLY A 308 -20.18 3.33 -6.70
N VAL A 309 -20.69 4.18 -7.59
CA VAL A 309 -21.97 3.95 -8.27
C VAL A 309 -21.90 4.43 -9.72
N ASN A 310 -22.51 3.68 -10.63
CA ASN A 310 -22.78 4.12 -12.00
C ASN A 310 -24.24 3.84 -12.30
N SER A 311 -25.04 4.89 -12.41
CA SER A 311 -26.48 4.78 -12.53
C SER A 311 -27.03 5.97 -13.30
N GLY A 312 -28.32 5.94 -13.61
CA GLY A 312 -29.06 7.14 -13.96
C GLY A 312 -29.22 8.05 -12.74
N ASP A 313 -30.45 8.51 -12.48
CA ASP A 313 -30.70 9.43 -11.38
C ASP A 313 -31.85 9.00 -10.46
N ILE A 314 -31.86 9.52 -9.23
CA ILE A 314 -32.99 9.54 -8.32
C ILE A 314 -33.89 10.73 -8.72
N TRP A 315 -34.67 10.54 -9.79
CA TRP A 315 -35.49 11.61 -10.36
C TRP A 315 -36.76 11.11 -11.07
N ASP A 316 -37.66 12.06 -11.36
CA ASP A 316 -38.94 11.85 -12.04
C ASP A 316 -39.76 10.68 -11.45
N LYS A 317 -40.37 9.82 -12.27
CA LYS A 317 -41.29 8.76 -11.86
C LYS A 317 -40.61 7.43 -11.54
N LYS A 318 -39.35 7.25 -11.93
CA LYS A 318 -38.58 6.01 -11.73
C LYS A 318 -37.13 6.36 -11.43
N ASP A 319 -36.63 5.84 -10.32
CA ASP A 319 -35.26 6.04 -9.89
C ASP A 319 -34.30 5.02 -10.53
N SER A 320 -33.04 5.42 -10.69
CA SER A 320 -31.90 4.58 -11.09
C SER A 320 -30.71 4.88 -10.15
N PHE A 321 -30.46 4.01 -9.16
CA PHE A 321 -29.48 4.25 -8.09
C PHE A 321 -29.07 2.99 -7.31
N PHE A 322 -27.98 3.07 -6.54
CA PHE A 322 -27.59 2.06 -5.56
C PHE A 322 -28.17 2.37 -4.18
N PHE A 323 -28.72 1.37 -3.50
CA PHE A 323 -29.30 1.51 -2.17
C PHE A 323 -28.75 0.44 -1.21
N GLN A 324 -28.04 0.87 -0.17
CA GLN A 324 -27.65 0.03 0.96
C GLN A 324 -28.54 0.36 2.15
N TYR A 325 -29.27 -0.62 2.67
CA TYR A 325 -30.38 -0.39 3.57
C TYR A 325 -30.58 -1.52 4.58
N ARG A 326 -31.49 -1.27 5.52
CA ARG A 326 -32.12 -2.29 6.36
C ARG A 326 -33.62 -2.11 6.35
N THR A 327 -34.33 -3.14 6.78
CA THR A 327 -35.76 -3.01 7.11
C THR A 327 -35.90 -2.49 8.54
N ALA A 328 -36.56 -1.35 8.70
CA ALA A 328 -36.69 -0.67 9.98
C ALA A 328 -37.55 -1.47 10.98
N SER A 329 -37.21 -1.37 12.28
CA SER A 329 -38.15 -1.75 13.34
C SER A 329 -39.25 -0.68 13.49
N ALA A 330 -40.38 -1.02 14.10
CA ALA A 330 -41.56 -0.13 14.21
C ALA A 330 -41.40 1.06 15.18
N GLN A 331 -40.18 1.60 15.34
CA GLN A 331 -39.86 2.71 16.23
C GLN A 331 -39.48 3.97 15.45
N ALA A 332 -39.54 5.13 16.11
CA ALA A 332 -38.98 6.37 15.57
C ALA A 332 -37.47 6.22 15.38
N GLY A 333 -36.92 6.83 14.33
CA GLY A 333 -35.50 6.77 13.99
C GLY A 333 -34.88 8.15 13.81
N SER A 334 -33.61 8.29 14.16
CA SER A 334 -32.80 9.48 13.91
C SER A 334 -31.43 9.03 13.38
N TYR A 335 -31.06 9.55 12.21
CA TYR A 335 -29.89 9.12 11.45
C TYR A 335 -29.01 10.32 11.17
N VAL A 336 -27.78 10.34 11.68
CA VAL A 336 -26.81 11.42 11.48
C VAL A 336 -25.65 10.87 10.67
N TYR A 337 -25.28 11.54 9.59
CA TYR A 337 -24.17 11.14 8.73
C TYR A 337 -23.43 12.36 8.23
N TYR A 338 -22.12 12.26 8.04
CA TYR A 338 -21.40 13.22 7.21
C TYR A 338 -21.27 12.68 5.79
N ILE A 339 -21.29 13.57 4.81
CA ILE A 339 -21.17 13.21 3.40
C ILE A 339 -20.05 14.06 2.80
N GLY A 340 -18.98 13.40 2.36
CA GLY A 340 -17.95 13.93 1.47
C GLY A 340 -18.42 13.89 0.01
N CYS A 341 -17.87 14.77 -0.82
CA CYS A 341 -18.28 14.91 -2.22
C CYS A 341 -17.07 14.85 -3.14
N PRO A 342 -17.01 13.89 -4.08
CA PRO A 342 -15.92 13.82 -5.05
C PRO A 342 -16.08 14.93 -6.10
N TYR A 343 -15.46 16.08 -5.88
CA TYR A 343 -15.58 17.21 -6.82
C TYR A 343 -15.05 16.89 -8.23
N TYR A 344 -14.05 16.01 -8.35
CA TYR A 344 -13.36 15.74 -9.62
C TYR A 344 -13.92 14.49 -10.32
N ASN A 345 -14.21 14.60 -11.63
CA ASN A 345 -14.76 13.54 -12.51
C ASN A 345 -16.19 13.05 -12.24
N ALA A 346 -17.00 13.79 -11.49
CA ALA A 346 -18.40 13.48 -11.30
C ALA A 346 -19.31 14.51 -11.98
N ASN A 347 -20.45 14.05 -12.52
CA ASN A 347 -21.50 14.96 -12.96
C ASN A 347 -21.95 15.81 -11.76
N THR A 348 -22.23 17.10 -11.96
CA THR A 348 -22.60 18.03 -10.87
C THR A 348 -23.89 17.61 -10.15
N TRP A 349 -24.75 16.82 -10.79
CA TRP A 349 -25.97 16.23 -10.26
C TRP A 349 -25.79 14.81 -9.70
N ALA A 350 -24.60 14.21 -9.79
CA ALA A 350 -24.29 13.01 -9.01
C ALA A 350 -24.51 13.32 -7.53
N LYS A 351 -25.06 12.36 -6.77
CA LYS A 351 -25.49 12.60 -5.39
C LYS A 351 -25.37 11.38 -4.49
N CYS A 352 -25.19 11.64 -3.20
CA CYS A 352 -25.26 10.65 -2.14
C CYS A 352 -25.92 11.23 -0.90
N GLY A 353 -26.59 10.38 -0.13
CA GLY A 353 -27.03 10.71 1.20
C GLY A 353 -27.91 9.64 1.81
N ILE A 354 -28.70 10.04 2.80
CA ILE A 354 -29.56 9.13 3.55
C ILE A 354 -31.00 9.20 3.04
N MET A 355 -31.63 8.03 2.92
CA MET A 355 -32.96 7.86 2.37
C MET A 355 -33.78 6.91 3.24
N VAL A 356 -35.06 7.27 3.44
CA VAL A 356 -36.12 6.35 3.86
C VAL A 356 -37.09 6.10 2.70
N ARG A 357 -37.47 4.85 2.47
CA ARG A 357 -38.21 4.41 1.27
C ARG A 357 -39.25 3.33 1.61
N ALA A 358 -40.36 3.28 0.89
CA ALA A 358 -41.41 2.28 1.15
C ALA A 358 -41.07 0.87 0.64
N THR A 359 -40.53 0.75 -0.58
CA THR A 359 -40.18 -0.52 -1.22
C THR A 359 -38.95 -0.36 -2.12
N THR A 360 -38.37 -1.45 -2.60
CA THR A 360 -37.26 -1.43 -3.57
C THR A 360 -37.71 -1.18 -5.02
N ASP A 361 -39.01 -0.97 -5.27
CA ASP A 361 -39.50 -0.63 -6.61
C ASP A 361 -38.94 0.72 -7.07
N ALA A 362 -38.60 0.85 -8.36
CA ALA A 362 -38.03 2.09 -8.91
C ALA A 362 -38.95 3.32 -8.78
N ASP A 363 -40.27 3.13 -8.70
CA ASP A 363 -41.27 4.20 -8.60
C ASP A 363 -41.80 4.42 -7.16
N SER A 364 -41.16 3.81 -6.16
CA SER A 364 -41.61 3.82 -4.77
C SER A 364 -41.56 5.21 -4.11
N PRO A 365 -42.47 5.51 -3.16
CA PRO A 365 -42.35 6.68 -2.29
C PRO A 365 -41.04 6.67 -1.49
N TYR A 366 -40.41 7.84 -1.37
CA TYR A 366 -39.21 8.03 -0.56
C TYR A 366 -39.10 9.47 -0.04
N PHE A 367 -38.28 9.64 0.99
CA PHE A 367 -37.75 10.90 1.47
C PHE A 367 -36.26 10.73 1.69
N GLY A 368 -35.44 11.59 1.10
CA GLY A 368 -34.00 11.55 1.28
C GLY A 368 -33.40 12.95 1.32
N ILE A 369 -32.27 13.05 2.00
CA ILE A 369 -31.43 14.24 2.00
C ILE A 369 -30.10 13.89 1.34
N PHE A 370 -29.75 14.65 0.32
CA PHE A 370 -28.65 14.38 -0.58
C PHE A 370 -27.70 15.56 -0.64
N ARG A 371 -26.41 15.21 -0.66
CA ARG A 371 -25.35 16.08 -1.12
C ARG A 371 -25.09 15.77 -2.59
N SER A 372 -25.22 16.79 -3.43
CA SER A 372 -24.88 16.72 -4.86
C SER A 372 -23.44 17.18 -5.07
N VAL A 373 -22.84 16.87 -6.21
CA VAL A 373 -21.43 17.19 -6.45
C VAL A 373 -21.17 18.68 -6.69
N GLY A 374 -21.98 19.32 -7.53
CA GLY A 374 -21.82 20.74 -7.87
C GLY A 374 -22.96 21.62 -7.37
N GLU A 375 -23.94 21.05 -6.68
CA GLU A 375 -25.20 21.71 -6.34
C GLU A 375 -25.42 21.74 -4.82
N LEU A 376 -26.43 22.50 -4.39
CA LEU A 376 -26.78 22.65 -2.98
C LEU A 376 -27.23 21.32 -2.35
N ILE A 377 -27.11 21.24 -1.02
CA ILE A 377 -27.75 20.20 -0.24
C ILE A 377 -29.25 20.28 -0.46
N ARG A 378 -29.87 19.13 -0.71
CA ARG A 378 -31.29 19.07 -1.03
C ARG A 378 -31.99 17.90 -0.37
N VAL A 379 -33.23 18.17 0.00
CA VAL A 379 -34.21 17.14 0.29
C VAL A 379 -34.88 16.76 -1.03
N GLN A 380 -34.91 15.48 -1.36
CA GLN A 380 -35.67 14.95 -2.48
C GLN A 380 -36.72 13.96 -1.98
N TYR A 381 -37.91 13.98 -2.58
CA TYR A 381 -38.99 13.10 -2.17
C TYR A 381 -39.96 12.75 -3.29
N ARG A 382 -40.59 11.58 -3.12
CA ARG A 382 -41.76 11.13 -3.86
C ARG A 382 -42.83 10.70 -2.84
N THR A 383 -43.97 11.39 -2.80
CA THR A 383 -44.98 11.15 -1.74
C THR A 383 -45.89 9.95 -2.00
N LYS A 384 -45.96 9.46 -3.24
CA LYS A 384 -46.83 8.36 -3.66
C LYS A 384 -46.21 7.59 -4.83
N LYS A 385 -46.48 6.29 -4.92
CA LYS A 385 -45.93 5.42 -5.97
C LYS A 385 -46.27 5.96 -7.37
N GLY A 386 -45.26 6.07 -8.24
CA GLY A 386 -45.40 6.55 -9.62
C GLY A 386 -45.57 8.05 -9.81
N ASN A 387 -45.60 8.85 -8.73
CA ASN A 387 -45.59 10.31 -8.83
C ASN A 387 -44.21 10.83 -9.25
N SER A 388 -44.17 12.06 -9.76
CA SER A 388 -42.91 12.78 -10.00
C SER A 388 -42.18 13.09 -8.69
N THR A 389 -40.85 13.11 -8.77
CA THR A 389 -39.95 13.58 -7.71
C THR A 389 -40.04 15.09 -7.56
N TYR A 390 -39.92 15.56 -6.32
CA TYR A 390 -39.76 16.98 -5.98
C TYR A 390 -38.49 17.18 -5.14
N ALA A 391 -37.96 18.40 -5.13
CA ALA A 391 -36.79 18.75 -4.33
C ALA A 391 -36.98 20.10 -3.62
N VAL A 392 -36.35 20.24 -2.45
CA VAL A 392 -36.20 21.48 -1.69
C VAL A 392 -34.72 21.66 -1.37
N GLU A 393 -34.16 22.82 -1.70
CA GLU A 393 -32.74 23.13 -1.51
C GLU A 393 -32.54 24.03 -0.29
N VAL A 394 -31.39 23.87 0.37
CA VAL A 394 -30.96 24.75 1.46
C VAL A 394 -30.17 25.92 0.88
N SER A 395 -30.54 27.15 1.22
CA SER A 395 -29.67 28.30 0.92
C SER A 395 -28.34 28.12 1.62
N SER A 396 -27.26 28.19 0.87
CA SER A 396 -25.89 28.13 1.39
C SER A 396 -25.64 29.20 2.46
N SER A 397 -26.26 30.38 2.35
CA SER A 397 -26.18 31.46 3.36
C SER A 397 -26.81 31.11 4.70
N SER A 398 -27.65 30.09 4.76
CA SER A 398 -28.19 29.60 6.03
C SER A 398 -27.17 28.71 6.74
N LEU A 399 -26.33 27.98 5.99
CA LEU A 399 -25.39 26.99 6.56
C LEU A 399 -23.98 27.56 6.77
N VAL A 400 -23.46 28.39 5.86
CA VAL A 400 -22.12 29.01 5.95
C VAL A 400 -22.22 30.55 6.00
N PRO A 401 -21.37 31.23 6.80
CA PRO A 401 -21.34 32.71 6.87
C PRO A 401 -21.13 33.41 5.52
N ASP A 402 -20.30 32.84 4.64
CA ASP A 402 -19.96 33.41 3.33
C ASP A 402 -20.97 33.02 2.22
N GLY A 403 -21.98 32.23 2.56
CA GLY A 403 -23.05 31.87 1.64
C GLY A 403 -22.66 30.97 0.46
N VAL A 404 -21.56 30.22 0.54
CA VAL A 404 -21.17 29.22 -0.47
C VAL A 404 -20.74 27.92 0.18
N ILE A 405 -21.55 26.86 0.05
CA ILE A 405 -21.11 25.49 0.34
C ILE A 405 -20.37 25.02 -0.91
N ARG A 406 -19.07 24.81 -0.80
CA ARG A 406 -18.25 24.31 -1.89
C ARG A 406 -18.47 22.81 -2.04
N ALA A 407 -18.27 22.31 -3.26
CA ALA A 407 -18.24 20.88 -3.54
C ALA A 407 -17.23 20.10 -2.67
N THR A 408 -16.30 20.81 -2.03
CA THR A 408 -15.23 20.31 -1.19
C THR A 408 -15.54 20.25 0.31
N ASP A 409 -16.69 20.80 0.74
CA ASP A 409 -16.97 21.01 2.17
C ASP A 409 -17.68 19.79 2.78
N CYS A 410 -17.12 19.06 3.72
CA CYS A 410 -17.90 17.98 4.36
C CYS A 410 -19.13 18.55 5.08
N VAL A 411 -20.29 17.93 4.91
CA VAL A 411 -21.52 18.38 5.58
C VAL A 411 -22.20 17.24 6.31
N CYS A 412 -22.65 17.53 7.53
CA CYS A 412 -23.48 16.63 8.33
C CYS A 412 -24.95 16.79 7.94
N VAL A 413 -25.61 15.67 7.72
CA VAL A 413 -27.05 15.58 7.46
C VAL A 413 -27.70 14.74 8.55
N LYS A 414 -28.93 15.10 8.92
CA LYS A 414 -29.75 14.33 9.85
C LYS A 414 -31.14 14.08 9.26
N LEU A 415 -31.58 12.82 9.31
CA LEU A 415 -32.93 12.42 8.91
C LEU A 415 -33.63 11.81 10.12
N GLU A 416 -34.81 12.33 10.43
CA GLU A 416 -35.69 11.83 11.48
C GLU A 416 -36.96 11.26 10.84
N ILE A 417 -37.42 10.11 11.35
CA ILE A 417 -38.65 9.45 10.90
C ILE A 417 -39.53 9.13 12.11
N ALA A 418 -40.79 9.53 12.04
CA ALA A 418 -41.77 9.29 13.08
C ALA A 418 -42.06 7.79 13.26
N ALA A 419 -42.58 7.40 14.44
CA ALA A 419 -42.86 6.00 14.77
C ALA A 419 -43.88 5.33 13.84
N ASP A 420 -44.79 6.10 13.24
CA ASP A 420 -45.74 5.60 12.23
C ASP A 420 -45.09 5.39 10.84
N ARG A 421 -43.83 5.79 10.67
CA ARG A 421 -43.04 5.74 9.44
C ARG A 421 -43.65 6.54 8.28
N LYS A 422 -44.56 7.48 8.57
CA LYS A 422 -45.28 8.28 7.56
C LYS A 422 -44.93 9.76 7.61
N GLN A 423 -44.09 10.20 8.54
CA GLN A 423 -43.57 11.56 8.57
C GLN A 423 -42.04 11.54 8.71
N ALA A 424 -41.36 12.27 7.82
CA ALA A 424 -39.91 12.40 7.82
C ALA A 424 -39.48 13.87 7.84
N THR A 425 -38.40 14.16 8.54
CA THR A 425 -37.81 15.51 8.68
C THR A 425 -36.31 15.45 8.38
N ALA A 426 -35.80 16.44 7.64
CA ALA A 426 -34.40 16.53 7.27
C ALA A 426 -33.74 17.80 7.82
N TRP A 427 -32.49 17.67 8.24
CA TRP A 427 -31.67 18.74 8.80
C TRP A 427 -30.24 18.70 8.23
N ALA A 428 -29.54 19.83 8.24
CA ALA A 428 -28.11 19.91 7.92
C ALA A 428 -27.33 20.77 8.93
N SER A 429 -26.03 20.50 9.02
CA SER A 429 -25.05 21.19 9.87
C SER A 429 -23.64 21.07 9.27
N LEU A 430 -22.79 22.09 9.36
CA LEU A 430 -21.38 21.97 8.94
C LEU A 430 -20.53 21.16 9.91
N GLU A 431 -20.76 21.34 11.21
CA GLU A 431 -19.88 20.78 12.25
C GLU A 431 -20.45 19.51 12.90
N GLY A 432 -21.74 19.20 12.67
CA GLY A 432 -22.43 18.05 13.26
C GLY A 432 -22.67 18.16 14.78
N GLY A 433 -22.35 19.30 15.39
CA GLY A 433 -22.56 19.61 16.81
C GLY A 433 -23.99 20.09 17.12
N ASP A 434 -24.14 21.13 17.93
CA ASP A 434 -25.46 21.57 18.42
C ASP A 434 -26.26 22.45 17.43
N SER A 435 -25.62 22.92 16.36
CA SER A 435 -26.23 23.84 15.40
C SER A 435 -26.77 23.09 14.17
N TRP A 436 -28.09 22.89 14.12
CA TRP A 436 -28.80 22.21 13.03
C TRP A 436 -29.87 23.11 12.41
N ILE A 437 -29.99 23.05 11.08
CA ILE A 437 -31.01 23.79 10.32
C ILE A 437 -32.00 22.81 9.74
N GLN A 438 -33.28 22.99 10.04
CA GLN A 438 -34.34 22.19 9.43
C GLN A 438 -34.52 22.61 7.98
N ILE A 439 -34.54 21.63 7.08
CA ILE A 439 -34.64 21.87 5.64
C ILE A 439 -36.08 21.68 5.18
N ASP A 440 -36.64 20.51 5.46
CA ASP A 440 -38.02 20.18 5.07
C ASP A 440 -38.60 19.07 5.98
N GLN A 441 -39.92 18.98 5.99
CA GLN A 441 -40.69 17.91 6.63
C GLN A 441 -41.85 17.49 5.74
N ARG A 442 -42.03 16.17 5.54
CA ARG A 442 -43.08 15.63 4.66
C ARG A 442 -43.84 14.48 5.28
N SER A 443 -45.09 14.34 4.84
CA SER A 443 -45.98 13.23 5.18
C SER A 443 -46.25 12.34 3.96
N PHE A 444 -46.40 11.04 4.21
CA PHE A 444 -46.51 9.99 3.21
C PHE A 444 -47.77 9.14 3.44
N SER A 445 -48.39 8.65 2.36
CA SER A 445 -49.53 7.72 2.47
C SER A 445 -49.09 6.34 2.94
N ASP A 446 -47.96 5.90 2.42
CA ASP A 446 -47.34 4.60 2.69
C ASP A 446 -46.28 4.74 3.78
N ALA A 447 -46.10 3.70 4.60
CA ALA A 447 -45.03 3.66 5.57
C ALA A 447 -43.69 3.48 4.82
N LEU A 448 -42.73 4.36 5.08
CA LEU A 448 -41.38 4.26 4.53
C LEU A 448 -40.60 3.27 5.39
N VAL A 449 -40.58 1.97 5.07
CA VAL A 449 -40.03 0.92 5.97
C VAL A 449 -38.57 0.55 5.73
N LEU A 450 -37.98 1.04 4.65
CA LEU A 450 -36.57 0.86 4.34
C LEU A 450 -35.82 2.14 4.73
N GLU A 451 -34.65 1.99 5.33
CA GLU A 451 -33.78 3.10 5.70
C GLU A 451 -32.34 2.76 5.37
N GLY A 452 -31.62 3.72 4.80
CA GLY A 452 -30.31 3.43 4.24
C GLY A 452 -29.64 4.60 3.56
N ILE A 453 -28.56 4.26 2.88
CA ILE A 453 -27.71 5.15 2.09
C ILE A 453 -28.05 4.95 0.62
N ALA A 454 -28.30 6.05 -0.08
CA ALA A 454 -28.64 6.07 -1.48
C ALA A 454 -27.64 6.92 -2.27
N SER A 455 -27.21 6.43 -3.43
CA SER A 455 -26.25 7.14 -4.28
C SER A 455 -26.53 6.95 -5.76
N ALA A 456 -26.33 8.01 -6.54
CA ALA A 456 -26.49 8.00 -7.99
C ALA A 456 -25.40 8.83 -8.69
N SER A 457 -24.97 8.39 -9.87
CA SER A 457 -23.93 9.09 -10.64
C SER A 457 -24.46 10.04 -11.72
N HIS A 458 -25.76 10.01 -12.00
CA HIS A 458 -26.39 10.84 -13.03
C HIS A 458 -25.81 10.58 -14.45
N GLY A 459 -25.70 9.30 -14.83
CA GLY A 459 -25.56 8.84 -16.21
C GLY A 459 -24.19 9.01 -16.86
N ASP A 460 -23.23 9.65 -16.20
CA ASP A 460 -22.02 10.10 -16.88
C ASP A 460 -20.80 9.22 -16.64
N GLN A 461 -20.50 8.79 -15.41
CA GLN A 461 -19.33 7.96 -15.05
C GLN A 461 -19.54 7.24 -13.70
N ASP A 462 -18.60 6.38 -13.30
CA ASP A 462 -18.53 5.84 -11.94
C ASP A 462 -18.17 6.98 -10.95
N VAL A 463 -19.00 7.21 -9.94
CA VAL A 463 -18.77 8.22 -8.90
C VAL A 463 -18.60 7.55 -7.55
N ARG A 464 -17.56 7.93 -6.80
CA ARG A 464 -17.30 7.41 -5.45
C ARG A 464 -17.68 8.42 -4.38
N PHE A 465 -18.67 8.09 -3.56
CA PHE A 465 -19.03 8.91 -2.42
C PHE A 465 -18.35 8.41 -1.16
N ILE A 466 -18.06 9.35 -0.26
CA ILE A 466 -17.64 9.05 1.11
C ILE A 466 -18.74 9.48 2.03
N ILE A 467 -19.22 8.55 2.83
CA ILE A 467 -20.23 8.79 3.85
C ILE A 467 -19.74 8.18 5.15
N GLY A 468 -20.08 8.76 6.28
CA GLY A 468 -19.85 8.06 7.52
C GLY A 468 -20.77 8.42 8.64
N ASP A 469 -20.80 7.49 9.59
CA ASP A 469 -21.68 7.49 10.74
C ASP A 469 -20.89 7.93 11.98
N PRO A 470 -20.99 9.20 12.40
CA PRO A 470 -20.27 9.69 13.57
C PRO A 470 -20.66 8.94 14.86
N GLN A 471 -21.76 8.18 14.87
CA GLN A 471 -22.23 7.42 16.04
C GLN A 471 -21.73 5.97 16.06
N ASN A 472 -21.25 5.43 14.94
CA ASN A 472 -20.81 4.03 14.83
C ASN A 472 -19.41 3.92 14.18
N SER A 473 -18.38 3.86 15.02
CA SER A 473 -16.97 3.73 14.63
C SER A 473 -16.61 2.36 14.03
N GLY A 474 -16.95 2.15 12.76
CA GLY A 474 -16.32 1.12 11.93
C GLY A 474 -17.20 -0.05 11.50
N SER A 475 -18.53 0.08 11.47
CA SER A 475 -19.39 -0.93 10.84
C SER A 475 -20.74 -0.36 10.39
N LEU A 476 -21.04 -0.41 9.08
CA LEU A 476 -22.41 -0.38 8.57
C LEU A 476 -23.18 -1.67 8.86
N SER A 477 -22.78 -2.49 9.84
CA SER A 477 -23.57 -3.68 10.23
C SER A 477 -25.03 -3.36 10.57
N ALA A 478 -25.38 -2.07 10.73
CA ALA A 478 -26.76 -1.63 10.73
C ALA A 478 -27.50 -1.86 9.39
N PHE A 479 -26.88 -1.56 8.24
CA PHE A 479 -27.46 -1.77 6.89
C PHE A 479 -26.91 -3.07 6.27
N ASP A 480 -27.64 -4.15 6.54
CA ASP A 480 -27.29 -5.52 6.17
C ASP A 480 -27.76 -5.93 4.77
N GLN A 481 -28.52 -5.07 4.09
CA GLN A 481 -29.05 -5.33 2.75
C GLN A 481 -28.51 -4.30 1.75
N SER A 482 -28.39 -4.70 0.49
CA SER A 482 -28.13 -3.78 -0.61
C SER A 482 -28.83 -4.22 -1.88
N THR A 483 -29.16 -3.26 -2.74
CA THR A 483 -29.82 -3.55 -4.02
C THR A 483 -29.55 -2.44 -5.04
N LEU A 484 -29.70 -2.82 -6.32
CA LEU A 484 -29.67 -1.92 -7.47
C LEU A 484 -31.13 -1.60 -7.83
N ILE A 485 -31.53 -0.33 -7.78
CA ILE A 485 -32.90 0.10 -8.04
C ILE A 485 -32.96 0.80 -9.39
N GLY A 486 -33.74 0.27 -10.32
CA GLY A 486 -33.94 0.86 -11.65
C GLY A 486 -33.13 0.19 -12.76
N GLU A 487 -33.23 0.73 -13.97
CA GLU A 487 -32.48 0.25 -15.13
C GLU A 487 -31.08 0.91 -15.20
N GLY A 488 -30.11 0.18 -15.76
CA GLY A 488 -28.77 0.70 -16.03
C GLY A 488 -27.92 0.98 -14.79
N VAL A 489 -28.30 0.45 -13.62
CA VAL A 489 -27.51 0.59 -12.41
C VAL A 489 -26.46 -0.49 -12.37
N ASN A 490 -25.21 -0.07 -12.29
CA ASN A 490 -24.11 -0.90 -11.89
C ASN A 490 -23.64 -0.39 -10.53
N MET A 491 -23.25 -1.31 -9.65
CA MET A 491 -22.27 -0.92 -8.64
C MET A 491 -21.04 -0.47 -9.43
N GLY A 492 -20.90 0.85 -9.55
CA GLY A 492 -19.62 1.45 -9.87
C GLY A 492 -18.65 0.87 -8.86
N MET A 493 -17.46 0.53 -9.32
CA MET A 493 -16.58 -0.41 -8.61
C MET A 493 -16.59 -0.08 -7.13
N SER A 494 -17.08 -0.99 -6.28
CA SER A 494 -16.92 -0.86 -4.84
C SER A 494 -15.42 -0.74 -4.67
N PHE A 495 -14.92 0.44 -4.34
CA PHE A 495 -13.53 0.65 -4.05
C PHE A 495 -13.36 0.04 -2.65
N PRO A 496 -12.82 -1.18 -2.47
CA PRO A 496 -11.98 -1.37 -1.30
C PRO A 496 -11.02 -0.19 -1.27
N PHE A 497 -10.62 0.25 -0.08
CA PHE A 497 -9.69 1.38 0.03
C PHE A 497 -8.52 1.25 -0.97
N TYR A 498 -8.13 0.02 -1.36
CA TYR A 498 -7.40 -0.27 -2.60
C TYR A 498 -7.90 -1.51 -3.35
N PRO A 499 -7.84 -1.52 -4.69
CA PRO A 499 -8.20 -2.69 -5.51
C PRO A 499 -7.35 -3.92 -5.15
N PRO A 500 -7.85 -5.13 -5.41
CA PRO A 500 -7.06 -6.34 -5.18
C PRO A 500 -5.74 -6.36 -5.95
N ALA A 501 -4.75 -7.03 -5.36
CA ALA A 501 -3.43 -7.23 -5.93
C ALA A 501 -3.32 -8.62 -6.56
N ARG A 502 -2.64 -8.70 -7.71
CA ARG A 502 -2.33 -9.94 -8.40
C ARG A 502 -0.89 -9.92 -8.87
N GLN A 503 -0.10 -10.90 -8.45
CA GLN A 503 1.27 -11.07 -8.94
C GLN A 503 1.24 -11.28 -10.45
N ILE A 504 2.04 -10.51 -11.17
CA ILE A 504 2.18 -10.61 -12.63
C ILE A 504 3.58 -11.04 -13.05
N ALA A 505 4.59 -10.71 -12.24
CA ALA A 505 5.97 -11.06 -12.51
C ALA A 505 6.79 -11.10 -11.22
N ALA A 506 7.81 -11.95 -11.20
CA ALA A 506 8.81 -11.95 -10.14
C ALA A 506 10.18 -12.31 -10.75
N VAL A 507 11.25 -11.73 -10.21
CA VAL A 507 12.62 -11.98 -10.66
C VAL A 507 13.60 -11.80 -9.52
N VAL A 508 14.60 -12.70 -9.44
CA VAL A 508 15.71 -12.56 -8.50
C VAL A 508 16.76 -11.61 -9.08
N SER A 509 17.07 -10.57 -8.32
CA SER A 509 18.16 -9.64 -8.58
C SER A 509 19.35 -9.90 -7.66
N LEU A 510 20.55 -9.74 -8.21
CA LEU A 510 21.77 -9.62 -7.44
C LEU A 510 21.81 -8.24 -6.74
N PRO A 511 22.59 -8.10 -5.64
CA PRO A 511 22.80 -6.83 -4.94
C PRO A 511 23.72 -5.85 -5.70
N THR A 512 24.37 -6.32 -6.77
CA THR A 512 25.27 -5.54 -7.64
C THR A 512 25.03 -5.96 -9.09
N PRO A 513 25.49 -5.18 -10.08
CA PRO A 513 25.49 -5.63 -11.47
C PRO A 513 26.15 -7.02 -11.64
N GLU A 514 25.61 -7.80 -12.57
CA GLU A 514 26.13 -9.11 -12.98
C GLU A 514 27.57 -8.98 -13.50
N GLU A 515 28.39 -10.01 -13.31
CA GLU A 515 29.76 -10.01 -13.80
C GLU A 515 29.81 -9.77 -15.32
N GLY A 516 30.53 -8.72 -15.74
CA GLY A 516 30.65 -8.34 -17.14
C GLY A 516 29.43 -7.60 -17.72
N GLN A 517 28.50 -7.14 -16.87
CA GLN A 517 27.46 -6.19 -17.22
C GLN A 517 27.72 -4.84 -16.55
N ASP A 518 27.35 -3.73 -17.22
CA ASP A 518 27.57 -2.39 -16.67
C ASP A 518 26.59 -2.07 -15.53
N GLN A 519 25.30 -2.32 -15.76
CA GLN A 519 24.20 -1.91 -14.87
C GLN A 519 23.23 -3.04 -14.49
N ARG A 520 23.12 -4.08 -15.32
CA ARG A 520 22.13 -5.16 -15.15
C ARG A 520 22.44 -6.01 -13.92
N SER A 521 21.48 -6.20 -13.03
CA SER A 521 21.58 -7.05 -11.84
C SER A 521 20.61 -8.24 -11.84
N SER A 522 19.71 -8.33 -12.84
CA SER A 522 18.86 -9.50 -13.02
C SER A 522 18.81 -9.99 -14.47
N GLY A 523 18.40 -11.25 -14.65
CA GLY A 523 17.89 -11.71 -15.93
C GLY A 523 16.51 -11.10 -16.25
N ASN A 524 15.95 -11.45 -17.41
CA ASN A 524 14.73 -10.81 -17.87
C ASN A 524 13.48 -11.27 -17.13
N PHE A 525 12.51 -10.38 -17.07
CA PHE A 525 11.11 -10.62 -16.71
C PHE A 525 10.22 -9.79 -17.64
N ASN A 526 8.90 -9.83 -17.45
CA ASN A 526 7.99 -9.06 -18.29
C ASN A 526 6.74 -8.66 -17.52
N THR A 527 6.10 -7.59 -17.97
CA THR A 527 4.79 -7.13 -17.51
C THR A 527 3.76 -7.27 -18.63
N GLN A 528 4.04 -8.14 -19.61
CA GLN A 528 3.11 -8.48 -20.67
C GLN A 528 1.96 -9.30 -20.06
N GLU A 529 0.74 -9.14 -20.60
CA GLU A 529 -0.46 -9.84 -20.10
C GLU A 529 -0.86 -9.46 -18.67
N VAL A 530 -0.61 -8.20 -18.27
CA VAL A 530 -1.26 -7.60 -17.10
C VAL A 530 -2.78 -7.80 -17.19
N PRO A 531 -3.47 -8.15 -16.09
CA PRO A 531 -4.92 -8.32 -16.08
C PRO A 531 -5.64 -7.09 -16.64
N GLU A 532 -6.75 -7.32 -17.33
CA GLU A 532 -7.63 -6.23 -17.74
C GLU A 532 -8.06 -5.41 -16.51
N ARG A 533 -8.18 -4.08 -16.68
CA ARG A 533 -8.53 -3.14 -15.61
C ARG A 533 -7.48 -3.01 -14.50
N THR A 534 -6.22 -3.36 -14.79
CA THR A 534 -5.08 -2.92 -13.97
C THR A 534 -4.97 -1.39 -14.03
N ILE A 535 -4.84 -0.77 -12.86
CA ILE A 535 -4.74 0.69 -12.69
C ILE A 535 -3.28 1.09 -12.49
N MET A 536 -2.52 0.28 -11.76
CA MET A 536 -1.13 0.55 -11.40
C MET A 536 -0.39 -0.76 -11.12
N VAL A 537 0.94 -0.68 -11.02
CA VAL A 537 1.79 -1.79 -10.59
C VAL A 537 2.46 -1.43 -9.27
N ASN A 538 2.36 -2.31 -8.28
CA ASN A 538 3.07 -2.20 -7.01
C ASN A 538 4.32 -3.09 -7.05
N TRP A 539 5.47 -2.52 -6.72
CA TRP A 539 6.76 -3.22 -6.76
C TRP A 539 7.23 -3.53 -5.36
N ARG A 540 7.04 -4.78 -4.94
CA ARG A 540 7.51 -5.25 -3.63
C ARG A 540 8.85 -5.96 -3.77
N VAL A 541 9.63 -5.94 -2.69
CA VAL A 541 10.87 -6.70 -2.59
C VAL A 541 10.75 -7.69 -1.44
N GLU A 542 11.01 -8.96 -1.71
CA GLU A 542 11.07 -10.02 -0.71
C GLU A 542 12.53 -10.42 -0.44
N GLN A 543 12.77 -10.93 0.78
CA GLN A 543 14.08 -11.41 1.26
C GLN A 543 15.18 -10.35 1.43
N ASN A 544 14.82 -9.12 1.83
CA ASN A 544 15.84 -8.14 2.22
C ASN A 544 15.42 -7.27 3.40
N ASP A 545 16.20 -7.33 4.49
CA ASP A 545 16.14 -6.36 5.60
C ASP A 545 16.91 -5.07 5.23
N ALA A 546 17.52 -4.98 4.05
CA ALA A 546 18.24 -3.80 3.59
C ALA A 546 17.29 -2.69 3.17
N TRP A 547 17.15 -1.71 4.05
CA TRP A 547 16.80 -0.34 3.67
C TRP A 547 18.06 0.55 3.74
N PRO A 548 18.23 1.51 2.82
CA PRO A 548 17.42 1.72 1.60
C PRO A 548 17.74 0.67 0.52
N LEU A 549 16.70 0.18 -0.17
CA LEU A 549 16.80 -0.59 -1.41
C LEU A 549 16.09 0.15 -2.54
N SER A 550 16.85 0.53 -3.56
CA SER A 550 16.31 1.09 -4.81
C SER A 550 16.94 0.43 -6.03
N PHE A 551 16.27 0.45 -7.17
CA PHE A 551 16.79 -0.10 -8.42
C PHE A 551 16.13 0.56 -9.63
N ASP A 552 16.78 0.46 -10.77
CA ASP A 552 16.21 0.82 -12.06
C ASP A 552 15.46 -0.38 -12.65
N VAL A 553 14.39 -0.10 -13.39
CA VAL A 553 13.73 -1.07 -14.27
C VAL A 553 14.01 -0.64 -15.69
N MET A 554 14.69 -1.48 -16.45
CA MET A 554 15.13 -1.19 -17.81
C MET A 554 14.54 -2.17 -18.80
N ARG A 555 14.24 -1.68 -20.02
CA ARG A 555 13.82 -2.53 -21.13
C ARG A 555 15.04 -3.13 -21.80
N ASP A 556 15.03 -4.45 -21.99
CA ASP A 556 15.99 -5.15 -22.83
C ASP A 556 15.55 -5.05 -24.30
N ASP A 557 16.22 -4.20 -25.08
CA ASP A 557 15.97 -4.02 -26.50
C ASP A 557 17.16 -4.51 -27.31
N SER A 558 17.07 -5.74 -27.82
CA SER A 558 18.11 -6.32 -28.69
C SER A 558 18.46 -5.50 -29.95
N SER A 559 17.62 -4.52 -30.32
CA SER A 559 17.78 -3.71 -31.54
C SER A 559 18.23 -2.27 -31.31
N ASN A 560 18.21 -1.79 -30.06
CA ASN A 560 18.57 -0.42 -29.68
C ASN A 560 19.33 -0.42 -28.34
N PRO A 561 19.88 0.72 -27.88
CA PRO A 561 20.31 0.81 -26.49
C PRO A 561 19.15 0.57 -25.52
N ASP A 562 19.41 -0.18 -24.46
CA ASP A 562 18.45 -0.42 -23.37
C ASP A 562 18.02 0.93 -22.76
N ASN A 563 16.72 1.08 -22.50
CA ASN A 563 16.15 2.31 -21.96
C ASN A 563 15.65 2.10 -20.54
N THR A 564 15.93 3.06 -19.66
CA THR A 564 15.34 3.09 -18.32
C THR A 564 13.85 3.41 -18.43
N ILE A 565 13.02 2.50 -17.95
CA ILE A 565 11.57 2.66 -17.85
C ILE A 565 11.22 3.34 -16.53
N PHE A 566 11.80 2.85 -15.43
CA PHE A 566 11.67 3.45 -14.10
C PHE A 566 13.04 3.64 -13.49
N TYR A 567 13.33 4.86 -13.05
CA TYR A 567 14.60 5.25 -12.48
C TYR A 567 14.53 5.27 -10.94
N LYS A 568 15.48 4.62 -10.28
CA LYS A 568 15.66 4.54 -8.83
C LYS A 568 14.40 4.21 -8.04
N LEU A 569 13.64 3.25 -8.54
CA LEU A 569 12.43 2.75 -7.91
C LEU A 569 12.73 2.23 -6.49
N ALA A 570 12.11 2.84 -5.48
CA ALA A 570 12.20 2.37 -4.10
C ALA A 570 11.35 1.11 -3.89
N ALA A 571 11.79 0.20 -3.00
CA ALA A 571 10.98 -0.94 -2.61
C ALA A 571 9.62 -0.50 -2.03
N GLY A 572 8.52 -1.12 -2.48
CA GLY A 572 7.15 -0.77 -2.09
C GLY A 572 6.54 0.37 -2.93
N LEU A 573 7.26 0.91 -3.92
CA LEU A 573 6.72 1.97 -4.76
C LEU A 573 5.68 1.46 -5.76
N ARG A 574 4.70 2.31 -6.05
CA ARG A 574 3.71 2.16 -7.11
C ARG A 574 4.12 2.91 -8.36
N THR A 575 3.77 2.36 -9.52
CA THR A 575 4.04 2.98 -10.83
C THR A 575 2.81 2.93 -11.70
N ASP A 576 2.81 3.75 -12.74
CA ASP A 576 1.87 3.57 -13.85
C ASP A 576 2.03 2.18 -14.48
N VAL A 577 0.99 1.71 -15.16
CA VAL A 577 1.03 0.45 -15.90
C VAL A 577 1.90 0.61 -17.13
N ASN A 578 2.99 -0.16 -17.18
CA ASN A 578 3.86 -0.23 -18.33
C ASN A 578 3.93 -1.70 -18.81
N VAL A 579 3.59 -1.92 -20.09
CA VAL A 579 3.44 -3.27 -20.66
C VAL A 579 4.65 -3.57 -21.53
N GLU A 580 5.52 -4.44 -21.03
CA GLU A 580 6.80 -4.73 -21.67
C GLU A 580 7.05 -6.22 -21.77
N ARG A 581 7.63 -6.63 -22.89
CA ARG A 581 7.94 -8.04 -23.18
C ARG A 581 9.22 -8.53 -22.50
N SER A 582 10.16 -7.62 -22.22
CA SER A 582 11.48 -7.94 -21.68
C SER A 582 12.00 -6.76 -20.86
N LEU A 583 12.03 -6.94 -19.55
CA LEU A 583 12.51 -6.00 -18.55
C LEU A 583 13.61 -6.66 -17.72
N TYR A 584 14.48 -5.85 -17.12
CA TYR A 584 15.42 -6.31 -16.11
C TYR A 584 15.64 -5.26 -15.01
N ILE A 585 16.12 -5.72 -13.87
CA ILE A 585 16.52 -4.87 -12.75
C ILE A 585 17.96 -4.41 -12.99
N ALA A 586 18.21 -3.12 -12.81
CA ALA A 586 19.50 -2.49 -13.00
C ALA A 586 19.88 -1.59 -11.83
N ASP A 587 21.17 -1.31 -11.69
CA ASP A 587 21.77 -0.39 -10.71
C ASP A 587 21.15 -0.48 -9.30
N PRO A 588 21.10 -1.69 -8.71
CA PRO A 588 20.57 -1.84 -7.37
C PRO A 588 21.46 -1.11 -6.36
N VAL A 589 20.83 -0.34 -5.48
CA VAL A 589 21.46 0.29 -4.33
C VAL A 589 20.88 -0.36 -3.09
N CYS A 590 21.66 -1.22 -2.42
CA CYS A 590 21.25 -1.88 -1.19
C CYS A 590 22.40 -2.00 -0.19
N SER A 591 22.07 -2.01 1.10
CA SER A 591 23.04 -2.16 2.20
C SER A 591 23.46 -3.61 2.46
N ASN A 592 22.75 -4.60 1.90
CA ASN A 592 23.04 -6.03 2.05
C ASN A 592 23.64 -6.62 0.76
N SER A 593 24.46 -7.65 0.92
CA SER A 593 25.11 -8.42 -0.15
C SER A 593 24.36 -9.68 -0.58
N SER A 594 23.12 -9.90 -0.10
CA SER A 594 22.29 -11.03 -0.52
C SER A 594 21.46 -10.69 -1.75
N ASN A 595 21.18 -11.71 -2.57
CA ASN A 595 20.17 -11.61 -3.63
C ASN A 595 18.80 -11.29 -3.03
N PHE A 596 17.97 -10.58 -3.78
CA PHE A 596 16.62 -10.21 -3.37
C PHE A 596 15.63 -10.47 -4.50
N LEU A 597 14.37 -10.74 -4.14
CA LEU A 597 13.31 -11.00 -5.09
C LEU A 597 12.51 -9.73 -5.33
N VAL A 598 12.47 -9.24 -6.58
CA VAL A 598 11.57 -8.17 -6.99
C VAL A 598 10.29 -8.80 -7.51
N VAL A 599 9.14 -8.35 -6.99
CA VAL A 599 7.82 -8.79 -7.45
C VAL A 599 6.99 -7.59 -7.90
N ALA A 600 6.43 -7.70 -9.09
CA ALA A 600 5.45 -6.78 -9.63
C ALA A 600 4.04 -7.34 -9.40
N ASP A 601 3.21 -6.55 -8.71
CA ASP A 601 1.78 -6.81 -8.53
C ASP A 601 0.97 -5.84 -9.37
N ALA A 602 0.14 -6.37 -10.26
CA ALA A 602 -0.95 -5.59 -10.82
C ALA A 602 -1.92 -5.26 -9.69
N ILE A 603 -2.31 -3.99 -9.61
CA ILE A 603 -3.38 -3.51 -8.74
C ILE A 603 -4.52 -3.04 -9.65
N GLY A 604 -5.69 -3.63 -9.50
CA GLY A 604 -6.81 -3.29 -10.36
C GLY A 604 -8.13 -3.98 -10.05
N TYR A 605 -9.08 -3.80 -10.95
CA TYR A 605 -10.46 -4.21 -10.75
C TYR A 605 -10.73 -5.63 -11.23
N PHE A 606 -10.05 -6.60 -10.63
CA PHE A 606 -10.19 -8.05 -10.85
C PHE A 606 -10.45 -8.77 -9.52
N ALA A 607 -10.64 -10.10 -9.49
CA ALA A 607 -10.77 -10.83 -8.23
C ALA A 607 -9.40 -10.93 -7.52
N GLU A 608 -9.38 -10.90 -6.18
CA GLU A 608 -8.17 -11.26 -5.44
C GLU A 608 -7.71 -12.66 -5.83
N SER A 609 -6.40 -12.82 -5.96
CA SER A 609 -5.81 -14.13 -6.05
C SER A 609 -4.77 -14.33 -4.95
N PRO A 610 -4.87 -15.44 -4.18
CA PRO A 610 -3.87 -15.73 -3.18
C PRO A 610 -2.56 -16.09 -3.89
N VAL A 611 -1.56 -15.22 -3.76
CA VAL A 611 -0.16 -15.59 -3.99
C VAL A 611 0.19 -16.66 -2.96
N LYS A 612 0.26 -17.91 -3.38
CA LYS A 612 0.63 -19.02 -2.50
C LYS A 612 2.15 -19.13 -2.44
N ALA A 613 2.74 -18.48 -1.44
CA ALA A 613 4.08 -18.87 -1.00
C ALA A 613 4.02 -20.35 -0.59
N ILE A 614 4.94 -21.17 -1.12
CA ILE A 614 5.04 -22.58 -0.75
C ILE A 614 6.05 -22.66 0.39
N PRO A 615 5.65 -23.03 1.62
CA PRO A 615 6.58 -23.15 2.74
C PRO A 615 7.71 -24.11 2.39
N GLY A 616 8.95 -23.65 2.58
CA GLY A 616 10.14 -24.42 2.28
C GLY A 616 10.59 -24.39 0.82
N PHE A 617 10.16 -23.39 0.04
CA PHE A 617 10.68 -23.17 -1.31
C PHE A 617 10.87 -21.68 -1.58
N SER A 618 11.91 -21.37 -2.36
CA SER A 618 12.24 -19.99 -2.72
C SER A 618 11.68 -19.66 -4.09
N LEU A 619 10.75 -18.71 -4.18
CA LEU A 619 10.28 -18.19 -5.47
C LEU A 619 11.46 -17.52 -6.20
N VAL A 620 11.73 -17.93 -7.45
CA VAL A 620 12.82 -17.36 -8.25
C VAL A 620 12.35 -16.62 -9.50
N ALA A 621 11.17 -16.98 -10.02
CA ALA A 621 10.58 -16.33 -11.18
C ALA A 621 9.07 -16.47 -11.20
N SER A 622 8.38 -15.48 -11.75
CA SER A 622 6.98 -15.60 -12.15
C SER A 622 6.74 -14.90 -13.48
N VAL A 623 5.83 -15.45 -14.29
CA VAL A 623 5.44 -14.90 -15.58
C VAL A 623 3.97 -15.17 -15.90
N MET A 624 3.25 -14.14 -16.30
CA MET A 624 1.93 -14.26 -16.91
C MET A 624 2.02 -14.80 -18.34
N SER A 625 1.17 -15.78 -18.65
CA SER A 625 1.05 -16.38 -19.98
C SER A 625 -0.40 -16.30 -20.47
N ARG A 626 -0.57 -16.06 -21.77
CA ARG A 626 -1.85 -16.30 -22.45
C ARG A 626 -2.19 -17.79 -22.46
N TYR A 627 -3.47 -18.10 -22.58
CA TYR A 627 -3.99 -19.47 -22.79
C TYR A 627 -3.64 -20.05 -24.17
N GLN A 628 -3.17 -19.21 -25.09
CA GLN A 628 -2.74 -19.58 -26.43
C GLN A 628 -1.53 -18.76 -26.84
N LYS A 629 -0.90 -19.12 -27.95
CA LYS A 629 0.19 -18.32 -28.51
C LYS A 629 -0.25 -16.88 -28.85
N GLN A 630 0.68 -15.95 -28.74
CA GLN A 630 0.51 -14.55 -29.08
C GLN A 630 0.31 -14.37 -30.60
N ASP A 631 -0.38 -13.29 -30.97
CA ASP A 631 -0.64 -12.98 -32.37
C ASP A 631 0.68 -12.80 -33.15
N GLY A 632 0.77 -13.46 -34.31
CA GLY A 632 1.96 -13.43 -35.14
C GLY A 632 3.15 -14.23 -34.62
N GLN A 633 3.03 -14.94 -33.49
CA GLN A 633 4.07 -15.83 -32.97
C GLN A 633 3.82 -17.29 -33.36
N GLU A 634 4.91 -18.06 -33.52
CA GLU A 634 4.82 -19.50 -33.79
C GLU A 634 4.47 -20.30 -32.54
N ASN A 635 5.22 -20.07 -31.45
CA ASN A 635 5.14 -20.86 -30.22
C ASN A 635 4.79 -20.05 -28.96
N ARG A 636 5.21 -18.79 -28.92
CA ARG A 636 5.25 -17.98 -27.70
C ARG A 636 3.87 -17.59 -27.18
N SER A 637 3.61 -17.79 -25.88
CA SER A 637 2.41 -17.31 -25.17
C SER A 637 2.69 -16.30 -24.06
N SER A 638 3.95 -16.06 -23.70
CA SER A 638 4.37 -15.07 -22.69
C SER A 638 5.51 -14.15 -23.17
N GLY A 639 5.74 -13.08 -22.41
CA GLY A 639 7.02 -12.36 -22.46
C GLY A 639 8.17 -13.18 -21.86
N ASN A 640 9.35 -12.56 -21.77
CA ASN A 640 10.56 -13.23 -21.27
C ASN A 640 10.56 -13.32 -19.74
N PHE A 641 11.13 -14.40 -19.21
CA PHE A 641 11.42 -14.59 -17.79
C PHE A 641 12.79 -15.24 -17.60
N SER A 642 13.31 -15.19 -16.38
CA SER A 642 14.66 -15.63 -16.04
C SER A 642 14.65 -16.57 -14.85
N ILE A 643 15.50 -17.58 -14.93
CA ILE A 643 15.86 -18.49 -13.83
C ILE A 643 17.39 -18.58 -13.71
N GLN A 644 18.08 -17.49 -14.07
CA GLN A 644 19.54 -17.39 -14.03
C GLN A 644 20.07 -17.26 -12.59
N ASN A 645 19.43 -16.41 -11.79
CA ASN A 645 19.87 -16.08 -10.43
C ASN A 645 19.14 -16.97 -9.43
N LEU A 646 19.81 -18.01 -8.95
CA LEU A 646 19.24 -19.03 -8.06
C LEU A 646 19.84 -18.96 -6.66
N PRO A 647 19.10 -19.36 -5.62
CA PRO A 647 19.68 -19.70 -4.33
C PRO A 647 20.82 -20.72 -4.47
N ALA A 648 21.84 -20.60 -3.62
CA ALA A 648 22.92 -21.57 -3.55
C ALA A 648 22.37 -22.98 -3.27
N ASN A 649 22.99 -24.00 -3.88
CA ASN A 649 22.56 -25.40 -3.74
C ASN A 649 21.19 -25.75 -4.34
N THR A 650 20.61 -24.90 -5.20
CA THR A 650 19.40 -25.26 -5.95
C THR A 650 19.63 -26.52 -6.78
N VAL A 651 18.81 -27.56 -6.56
CA VAL A 651 18.98 -28.88 -7.22
C VAL A 651 17.85 -29.25 -8.18
N ALA A 652 16.72 -28.56 -8.10
CA ALA A 652 15.56 -28.75 -8.97
C ALA A 652 14.65 -27.51 -8.95
N TYR A 653 13.68 -27.48 -9.86
CA TYR A 653 12.60 -26.49 -9.87
C TYR A 653 11.26 -27.14 -9.61
N ALA A 654 10.40 -26.49 -8.83
CA ALA A 654 8.97 -26.78 -8.77
C ALA A 654 8.20 -25.71 -9.53
N TRP A 655 7.27 -26.14 -10.40
CA TRP A 655 6.45 -25.26 -11.23
C TRP A 655 5.02 -25.21 -10.69
N THR A 656 4.49 -24.01 -10.49
CA THR A 656 3.06 -23.85 -10.15
C THR A 656 2.34 -23.00 -11.18
N ILE A 657 1.08 -23.33 -11.37
CA ILE A 657 0.13 -22.63 -12.23
C ILE A 657 -0.98 -22.07 -11.36
N SER A 658 -1.26 -20.77 -11.45
CA SER A 658 -2.35 -20.09 -10.75
C SER A 658 -3.06 -19.11 -11.67
N GLU A 659 -3.99 -18.33 -11.11
CA GLU A 659 -4.80 -17.33 -11.82
C GLU A 659 -5.76 -17.83 -12.90
N ASN A 660 -5.84 -19.14 -13.09
CA ASN A 660 -6.78 -19.77 -13.99
C ASN A 660 -7.49 -20.92 -13.26
N SER A 661 -8.82 -20.97 -13.34
CA SER A 661 -9.62 -21.98 -12.64
C SER A 661 -9.39 -23.41 -13.12
N ASP A 662 -8.87 -23.57 -14.35
CA ASP A 662 -8.50 -24.84 -14.97
C ASP A 662 -7.00 -25.18 -14.80
N TYR A 663 -6.29 -24.54 -13.86
CA TYR A 663 -4.83 -24.68 -13.65
C TYR A 663 -4.31 -26.14 -13.69
N ALA A 664 -5.09 -27.10 -13.20
CA ALA A 664 -4.72 -28.51 -13.16
C ALA A 664 -4.69 -29.20 -14.54
N LYS A 665 -5.36 -28.63 -15.56
CA LYS A 665 -5.38 -29.12 -16.94
C LYS A 665 -4.33 -28.47 -17.83
N ILE A 666 -3.74 -27.37 -17.37
CA ILE A 666 -2.80 -26.57 -18.16
C ILE A 666 -1.47 -27.32 -18.29
N LYS A 667 -0.98 -27.39 -19.51
CA LYS A 667 0.30 -27.99 -19.89
C LYS A 667 0.98 -27.07 -20.90
N PHE A 668 2.29 -26.86 -20.76
CA PHE A 668 3.04 -25.94 -21.63
C PHE A 668 4.49 -26.37 -21.80
N ASN A 669 5.19 -25.75 -22.75
CA ASN A 669 6.63 -25.88 -22.93
C ASN A 669 7.35 -24.62 -22.46
N VAL A 670 8.63 -24.74 -22.14
CA VAL A 670 9.54 -23.63 -21.84
C VAL A 670 10.63 -23.61 -22.90
N LEU A 671 10.69 -22.53 -23.67
CA LEU A 671 11.68 -22.34 -24.73
C LEU A 671 12.65 -21.22 -24.34
N LYS A 672 13.89 -21.34 -24.80
CA LYS A 672 14.91 -20.29 -24.76
C LYS A 672 14.83 -19.46 -26.03
N ASP A 673 14.61 -18.16 -25.86
CA ASP A 673 14.66 -17.12 -26.88
C ASP A 673 16.11 -16.90 -27.31
N VAL A 674 16.42 -17.24 -28.57
CA VAL A 674 17.73 -17.05 -29.18
C VAL A 674 17.58 -16.50 -30.60
N SER A 675 18.61 -15.82 -31.09
CA SER A 675 18.66 -15.46 -32.51
C SER A 675 18.61 -16.73 -33.38
N GLY A 676 17.54 -16.89 -34.16
CA GLY A 676 17.32 -18.05 -35.02
C GLY A 676 16.19 -18.95 -34.52
N THR A 677 16.48 -20.24 -34.32
CA THR A 677 15.48 -21.22 -33.86
C THR A 677 15.58 -21.41 -32.35
N ASP A 678 14.48 -21.11 -31.68
CA ASP A 678 14.36 -21.25 -30.23
C ASP A 678 14.52 -22.70 -29.77
N LYS A 679 15.18 -22.86 -28.62
CA LYS A 679 15.49 -24.18 -28.06
C LYS A 679 14.45 -24.56 -27.03
N ASN A 680 13.84 -25.73 -27.19
CA ASN A 680 12.96 -26.31 -26.18
C ASN A 680 13.80 -26.82 -25.00
N ILE A 681 13.57 -26.23 -23.82
CA ILE A 681 14.29 -26.55 -22.58
C ILE A 681 13.49 -27.56 -21.76
N PHE A 682 12.21 -27.27 -21.53
CA PHE A 682 11.29 -28.15 -20.83
C PHE A 682 10.06 -28.36 -21.69
N SER A 683 9.66 -29.60 -21.87
CA SER A 683 8.41 -29.94 -22.54
C SER A 683 7.39 -30.38 -21.51
N ASP A 684 6.13 -30.16 -21.83
CA ASP A 684 5.02 -30.81 -21.15
C ASP A 684 4.93 -30.50 -19.64
N VAL A 685 5.28 -29.28 -19.26
CA VAL A 685 5.28 -28.79 -17.87
C VAL A 685 3.84 -28.59 -17.39
N THR A 686 3.50 -29.19 -16.25
CA THR A 686 2.18 -29.07 -15.59
C THR A 686 2.28 -28.48 -14.18
N HIS A 687 1.13 -28.14 -13.58
CA HIS A 687 1.05 -27.71 -12.18
C HIS A 687 1.69 -28.74 -11.23
N LEU A 688 2.53 -28.28 -10.29
CA LEU A 688 3.33 -29.06 -9.32
C LEU A 688 4.37 -30.00 -9.93
N GLN A 689 4.73 -29.82 -11.20
CA GLN A 689 5.80 -30.60 -11.81
C GLN A 689 7.16 -30.16 -11.26
N VAL A 690 8.04 -31.14 -11.04
CA VAL A 690 9.44 -30.91 -10.70
C VAL A 690 10.33 -31.18 -11.91
N THR A 691 11.27 -30.28 -12.20
CA THR A 691 12.26 -30.43 -13.28
C THR A 691 13.69 -30.30 -12.77
N THR A 692 14.65 -30.78 -13.56
CA THR A 692 16.07 -30.47 -13.33
C THR A 692 16.33 -28.98 -13.46
N THR A 693 17.43 -28.51 -12.88
CA THR A 693 17.86 -27.13 -13.03
C THR A 693 18.34 -26.82 -14.44
N TYR A 694 18.11 -25.58 -14.85
CA TYR A 694 18.58 -24.97 -16.07
C TYR A 694 18.63 -23.46 -15.84
N THR A 695 19.70 -22.78 -16.21
CA THR A 695 19.86 -21.34 -15.93
C THR A 695 19.92 -20.58 -17.23
N ASP A 696 19.01 -19.61 -17.39
CA ASP A 696 19.00 -18.70 -18.52
C ASP A 696 18.17 -17.46 -18.19
N ARG A 697 18.45 -16.37 -18.90
CA ARG A 697 17.78 -15.09 -18.73
C ARG A 697 16.65 -14.85 -19.72
N ASN A 698 16.57 -15.65 -20.77
CA ASN A 698 15.70 -15.42 -21.93
C ASN A 698 14.78 -16.62 -22.17
N LEU A 699 13.95 -16.96 -21.20
CA LEU A 699 12.97 -18.03 -21.32
C LEU A 699 11.57 -17.48 -21.58
N TYR A 700 10.71 -18.26 -22.21
CA TYR A 700 9.29 -17.94 -22.36
C TYR A 700 8.41 -19.20 -22.33
N ILE A 701 7.16 -19.01 -21.93
CA ILE A 701 6.12 -20.04 -21.97
C ILE A 701 5.63 -20.18 -23.41
N ALA A 702 5.58 -21.42 -23.88
CA ALA A 702 5.28 -21.75 -25.26
C ALA A 702 4.26 -22.87 -25.37
N ASN A 703 3.44 -22.80 -26.42
CA ASN A 703 2.48 -23.83 -26.80
C ASN A 703 1.66 -24.36 -25.61
N PRO A 704 0.95 -23.49 -24.86
CA PRO A 704 0.02 -23.96 -23.85
C PRO A 704 -1.11 -24.75 -24.52
N ASP A 705 -1.46 -25.90 -23.94
CA ASP A 705 -2.58 -26.71 -24.40
C ASP A 705 -3.90 -25.98 -24.13
N SER A 706 -4.82 -26.03 -25.11
CA SER A 706 -6.04 -25.21 -25.13
C SER A 706 -6.88 -25.37 -23.87
N ILE A 707 -7.08 -24.25 -23.17
CA ILE A 707 -7.86 -24.16 -21.94
C ILE A 707 -9.30 -23.74 -22.29
N ASP A 708 -10.30 -24.46 -21.77
CA ASP A 708 -11.71 -24.24 -22.12
C ASP A 708 -12.21 -22.81 -21.78
N ASN A 709 -11.65 -22.20 -20.74
CA ASN A 709 -12.07 -20.89 -20.25
C ASN A 709 -11.39 -19.68 -20.94
N GLN A 710 -10.36 -19.90 -21.77
CA GLN A 710 -9.62 -18.84 -22.48
C GLN A 710 -9.04 -17.72 -21.56
N GLU A 711 -8.79 -18.02 -20.29
CA GLU A 711 -8.22 -17.05 -19.35
C GLU A 711 -6.68 -17.17 -19.29
N PRO A 712 -5.94 -16.07 -19.10
CA PRO A 712 -4.49 -16.14 -18.89
C PRO A 712 -4.17 -16.81 -17.55
N PHE A 713 -2.93 -17.29 -17.39
CA PHE A 713 -2.48 -17.99 -16.19
C PHE A 713 -1.09 -17.51 -15.76
N LEU A 714 -0.83 -17.56 -14.44
CA LEU A 714 0.49 -17.25 -13.87
C LEU A 714 1.28 -18.54 -13.73
N VAL A 715 2.51 -18.54 -14.25
CA VAL A 715 3.50 -19.58 -13.98
C VAL A 715 4.49 -19.05 -12.97
N SER A 716 4.66 -19.74 -11.84
CA SER A 716 5.69 -19.44 -10.84
C SER A 716 6.68 -20.60 -10.74
N VAL A 717 7.96 -20.25 -10.64
CA VAL A 717 9.08 -21.18 -10.56
C VAL A 717 9.73 -21.04 -9.20
N TYR A 718 9.77 -22.15 -8.47
CA TYR A 718 10.37 -22.24 -7.15
C TYR A 718 11.65 -23.05 -7.20
N ALA A 719 12.73 -22.52 -6.63
CA ALA A 719 13.96 -23.26 -6.39
C ALA A 719 13.80 -24.24 -5.23
N ILE A 720 14.27 -25.47 -5.44
CA ILE A 720 14.37 -26.50 -4.41
C ILE A 720 15.83 -26.57 -3.96
N ASP A 721 16.12 -26.01 -2.79
CA ASP A 721 17.42 -26.03 -2.12
C ASP A 721 17.40 -26.89 -0.84
N HIS A 722 16.21 -27.20 -0.30
CA HIS A 722 16.02 -28.07 0.86
C HIS A 722 14.80 -28.99 0.70
N LEU A 723 14.66 -29.95 1.62
CA LEU A 723 13.64 -30.99 1.55
C LEU A 723 12.21 -30.43 1.70
N PRO A 724 11.25 -30.85 0.85
CA PRO A 724 9.84 -30.56 1.06
C PRO A 724 9.31 -31.09 2.41
N PRO A 725 8.38 -30.40 3.11
CA PRO A 725 7.91 -30.79 4.45
C PRO A 725 7.34 -32.22 4.57
N ASN A 726 6.82 -32.80 3.48
CA ASN A 726 6.20 -34.13 3.45
C ASN A 726 6.95 -35.14 2.58
N ALA A 727 8.25 -34.93 2.32
CA ALA A 727 9.01 -35.84 1.48
C ALA A 727 9.07 -37.26 2.10
N PRO A 728 8.86 -38.34 1.32
CA PRO A 728 8.88 -39.70 1.86
C PRO A 728 10.26 -40.10 2.35
N LEU A 729 10.34 -40.63 3.58
CA LEU A 729 11.53 -41.26 4.12
C LEU A 729 11.71 -42.63 3.47
N VAL A 730 12.84 -42.85 2.80
CA VAL A 730 13.15 -44.08 2.06
C VAL A 730 14.25 -44.92 2.71
N GLY A 731 15.00 -44.34 3.66
CA GLY A 731 16.02 -45.05 4.41
C GLY A 731 16.38 -44.31 5.69
N GLN A 732 16.71 -45.05 6.73
CA GLN A 732 17.22 -44.49 7.97
C GLN A 732 18.24 -45.45 8.57
N VAL A 733 19.31 -44.91 9.11
CA VAL A 733 20.36 -45.70 9.77
C VAL A 733 21.03 -44.91 10.88
N SER A 734 21.30 -45.58 12.00
CA SER A 734 22.16 -45.03 13.05
C SER A 734 23.62 -45.35 12.73
N SER A 735 24.45 -44.32 12.74
CA SER A 735 25.89 -44.39 12.56
C SER A 735 26.57 -44.14 13.90
N HIS A 736 27.59 -44.94 14.19
CA HIS A 736 28.55 -44.61 15.23
C HIS A 736 29.33 -43.34 14.83
N TYR A 737 29.80 -42.56 15.81
CA TYR A 737 30.55 -41.31 15.57
C TYR A 737 31.92 -41.50 14.89
N GLU A 738 32.43 -42.73 14.88
CA GLU A 738 33.65 -43.18 14.20
C GLU A 738 33.42 -44.57 13.58
N PRO A 739 34.27 -45.03 12.64
CA PRO A 739 34.21 -46.40 12.13
C PRO A 739 34.18 -47.45 13.26
N LYS A 740 33.34 -48.48 13.13
CA LYS A 740 33.14 -49.53 14.14
C LYS A 740 34.47 -50.26 14.40
N HIS A 741 34.63 -50.79 15.62
CA HIS A 741 35.77 -51.63 15.98
C HIS A 741 35.94 -52.77 14.96
N ASP A 742 37.17 -52.94 14.46
CA ASP A 742 37.56 -53.86 13.38
C ASP A 742 37.04 -53.53 11.96
N GLN A 743 36.60 -52.29 11.71
CA GLN A 743 36.25 -51.79 10.37
C GLN A 743 37.13 -50.61 9.96
N HIS A 744 37.54 -50.55 8.69
CA HIS A 744 38.38 -49.45 8.17
C HIS A 744 37.60 -48.16 7.87
N HIS A 745 36.34 -48.30 7.43
CA HIS A 745 35.52 -47.17 7.00
C HIS A 745 34.12 -47.17 7.60
N ARG A 746 33.53 -48.35 7.77
CA ARG A 746 32.12 -48.55 8.12
C ARG A 746 31.82 -48.07 9.55
N SER A 747 30.87 -47.16 9.68
CA SER A 747 30.35 -46.68 10.97
C SER A 747 28.90 -47.08 11.24
N SER A 748 28.15 -47.57 10.25
CA SER A 748 26.77 -48.03 10.41
C SER A 748 26.54 -49.49 9.96
N ASP A 749 25.35 -50.02 10.26
CA ASP A 749 24.83 -51.20 9.58
C ASP A 749 24.39 -50.87 8.14
N ASN A 750 24.12 -51.91 7.34
CA ASN A 750 23.57 -51.72 6.01
C ASN A 750 22.13 -51.17 6.10
N PHE A 751 21.78 -50.25 5.22
CA PHE A 751 20.42 -49.74 5.04
C PHE A 751 20.01 -49.78 3.57
N SER A 752 18.70 -49.72 3.35
CA SER A 752 18.09 -49.80 2.02
C SER A 752 17.61 -48.45 1.54
N THR A 753 17.75 -48.24 0.24
CA THR A 753 17.13 -47.17 -0.57
C THR A 753 16.42 -47.77 -1.78
N ASN A 754 16.15 -49.09 -1.76
CA ASN A 754 15.48 -49.77 -2.88
C ASN A 754 14.03 -49.32 -3.05
N ASP A 755 13.39 -48.90 -1.96
CA ASP A 755 11.97 -48.54 -1.92
C ASP A 755 11.72 -47.12 -2.45
N VAL A 756 12.76 -46.45 -2.96
CA VAL A 756 12.65 -45.18 -3.68
C VAL A 756 11.81 -45.39 -4.94
N ASN A 757 10.73 -44.62 -5.05
CA ASN A 757 9.80 -44.64 -6.17
C ASN A 757 10.54 -44.49 -7.51
N GLU A 758 10.09 -45.19 -8.55
CA GLU A 758 10.76 -45.27 -9.85
C GLU A 758 10.95 -43.88 -10.48
N ASP A 759 10.00 -42.96 -10.26
CA ASP A 759 9.99 -41.60 -10.80
C ASP A 759 10.73 -40.58 -9.93
N SER A 760 11.26 -40.96 -8.76
CA SER A 760 12.06 -40.07 -7.91
C SER A 760 13.31 -39.58 -8.62
N ILE A 761 13.58 -38.27 -8.48
CA ILE A 761 14.66 -37.61 -9.23
C ILE A 761 15.95 -37.40 -8.40
N LYS A 762 15.83 -37.31 -7.07
CA LYS A 762 16.96 -37.07 -6.14
C LYS A 762 16.71 -37.74 -4.77
N LEU A 763 17.79 -37.90 -4.00
CA LEU A 763 17.76 -38.24 -2.57
C LEU A 763 18.28 -37.07 -1.74
N TYR A 764 17.63 -36.80 -0.63
CA TYR A 764 18.07 -35.83 0.38
C TYR A 764 18.54 -36.54 1.63
N TRP A 765 19.66 -36.09 2.18
CA TRP A 765 20.31 -36.66 3.34
C TRP A 765 20.22 -35.70 4.51
N GLU A 766 19.60 -36.14 5.60
CA GLU A 766 19.40 -35.37 6.82
C GLU A 766 20.04 -36.10 7.99
N ILE A 767 20.68 -35.35 8.89
CA ILE A 767 21.09 -35.85 10.19
C ILE A 767 20.04 -35.43 11.21
N ASP A 768 19.47 -36.40 11.94
CA ASP A 768 18.46 -36.13 12.95
C ASP A 768 19.07 -35.36 14.12
N LYS A 769 18.76 -34.05 14.19
CA LYS A 769 19.27 -33.14 15.23
C LYS A 769 18.89 -33.56 16.65
N THR A 770 17.87 -34.41 16.82
CA THR A 770 17.51 -34.94 18.15
C THR A 770 18.46 -36.04 18.63
N THR A 771 19.27 -36.60 17.72
CA THR A 771 20.18 -37.71 18.02
C THR A 771 21.63 -37.26 18.27
N ASN A 772 22.02 -36.09 17.77
CA ASN A 772 23.37 -35.57 17.94
C ASN A 772 23.35 -34.03 17.96
N SER A 773 23.99 -33.44 18.97
CA SER A 773 24.06 -31.99 19.18
C SER A 773 24.91 -31.24 18.14
N HIS A 774 25.77 -31.95 17.40
CA HIS A 774 26.67 -31.45 16.35
C HIS A 774 26.17 -31.78 14.93
N ALA A 775 24.89 -32.13 14.76
CA ALA A 775 24.31 -32.60 13.49
C ALA A 775 24.59 -31.69 12.27
N ASP A 776 24.77 -30.38 12.47
CA ASP A 776 25.07 -29.42 11.39
C ASP A 776 26.56 -29.40 10.96
N GLU A 777 27.45 -30.01 11.76
CA GLU A 777 28.91 -30.04 11.53
C GLU A 777 29.41 -31.37 10.97
N ILE A 778 28.58 -32.43 11.07
CA ILE A 778 28.93 -33.79 10.71
C ILE A 778 29.10 -33.95 9.20
N GLU A 779 30.21 -34.56 8.81
CA GLU A 779 30.49 -35.04 7.45
C GLU A 779 30.58 -36.55 7.42
N PHE A 780 30.11 -37.21 6.36
CA PHE A 780 30.21 -38.65 6.18
C PHE A 780 30.23 -39.06 4.71
N ASP A 781 30.73 -40.26 4.43
CA ASP A 781 30.63 -40.92 3.14
C ASP A 781 29.51 -41.97 3.13
N VAL A 782 29.03 -42.33 1.94
CA VAL A 782 28.14 -43.48 1.74
C VAL A 782 28.84 -44.48 0.84
N MET A 783 29.03 -45.69 1.35
CA MET A 783 29.67 -46.79 0.62
C MET A 783 28.67 -47.94 0.42
N GLU A 784 28.92 -48.81 -0.57
CA GLU A 784 28.07 -49.96 -0.87
C GLU A 784 28.80 -51.28 -0.58
N ASP A 785 28.24 -52.10 0.30
CA ASP A 785 28.79 -53.42 0.66
C ASP A 785 28.78 -54.39 -0.54
N LYS A 786 29.96 -54.82 -0.97
CA LYS A 786 30.15 -55.80 -2.05
C LYS A 786 30.92 -57.01 -1.56
N ASN A 787 30.19 -58.13 -1.39
CA ASN A 787 30.76 -59.43 -1.05
C ASN A 787 32.06 -59.73 -1.82
N ASN A 788 33.15 -59.97 -1.08
CA ASN A 788 34.47 -60.35 -1.58
C ASN A 788 35.12 -59.35 -2.57
N LYS A 789 34.78 -58.06 -2.47
CA LYS A 789 35.42 -56.96 -3.22
C LYS A 789 35.62 -55.74 -2.30
N ILE A 790 36.41 -54.77 -2.76
CA ILE A 790 36.54 -53.47 -2.10
C ILE A 790 35.21 -52.73 -2.27
N ASP A 791 34.62 -52.29 -1.17
CA ASP A 791 33.38 -51.51 -1.13
C ASP A 791 33.60 -50.16 -1.82
N PRO A 792 32.85 -49.80 -2.88
CA PRO A 792 32.99 -48.51 -3.52
C PRO A 792 32.33 -47.40 -2.71
N THR A 793 33.00 -46.25 -2.63
CA THR A 793 32.37 -44.98 -2.24
C THR A 793 31.36 -44.56 -3.31
N ILE A 794 30.09 -44.49 -2.92
CA ILE A 794 28.99 -44.06 -3.77
C ILE A 794 28.87 -42.53 -3.73
N PHE A 795 28.92 -41.97 -2.53
CA PHE A 795 28.89 -40.54 -2.26
C PHE A 795 29.91 -40.21 -1.19
N SER A 796 30.53 -39.03 -1.27
CA SER A 796 31.56 -38.59 -0.33
C SER A 796 31.25 -37.20 0.21
N ASN A 797 31.73 -36.90 1.42
CA ASN A 797 31.59 -35.60 2.09
C ASN A 797 30.13 -35.13 2.17
N LEU A 798 29.20 -36.05 2.42
CA LEU A 798 27.80 -35.70 2.68
C LEU A 798 27.69 -35.05 4.07
N ARG A 799 26.84 -34.05 4.14
CA ARG A 799 26.39 -33.35 5.36
C ARG A 799 24.87 -33.39 5.46
N SER A 800 24.31 -33.08 6.63
CA SER A 800 22.88 -32.79 6.72
C SER A 800 22.50 -31.70 5.71
N GLY A 801 21.45 -31.92 4.92
CA GLY A 801 21.07 -31.03 3.81
C GLY A 801 21.58 -31.46 2.43
N SER A 802 22.39 -32.51 2.34
CA SER A 802 22.99 -32.91 1.06
C SER A 802 21.99 -33.55 0.10
N TRP A 803 22.18 -33.30 -1.19
CA TRP A 803 21.39 -33.90 -2.26
C TRP A 803 22.25 -34.79 -3.16
N THR A 804 21.75 -35.99 -3.50
CA THR A 804 22.43 -36.90 -4.43
C THR A 804 21.50 -37.38 -5.54
N LYS A 805 22.08 -37.91 -6.63
CA LYS A 805 21.32 -38.73 -7.59
C LYS A 805 20.70 -39.94 -6.87
N VAL A 806 19.60 -40.45 -7.40
CA VAL A 806 19.01 -41.69 -6.89
C VAL A 806 19.98 -42.85 -7.04
N LYS A 807 20.28 -43.51 -5.92
CA LYS A 807 20.97 -44.79 -5.85
C LYS A 807 20.02 -45.75 -5.15
N ARG A 808 19.58 -46.80 -5.84
CA ARG A 808 18.83 -47.90 -5.25
C ARG A 808 19.80 -49.02 -4.87
N SER A 809 19.89 -49.31 -3.58
CA SER A 809 20.64 -50.46 -3.06
C SER A 809 20.15 -50.83 -1.66
N SER A 810 20.17 -52.12 -1.33
CA SER A 810 19.92 -52.63 0.02
C SER A 810 21.19 -52.76 0.88
N LYS A 811 22.31 -52.28 0.35
CA LYS A 811 23.65 -52.53 0.88
C LYS A 811 24.46 -51.26 1.15
N LEU A 812 23.78 -50.11 1.27
CA LEU A 812 24.47 -48.86 1.60
C LEU A 812 24.82 -48.82 3.08
N TYR A 813 25.94 -48.19 3.43
CA TYR A 813 26.30 -47.92 4.83
C TYR A 813 27.02 -46.57 4.94
N ILE A 814 26.92 -45.95 6.11
CA ILE A 814 27.63 -44.72 6.46
C ILE A 814 29.09 -45.07 6.76
N ALA A 815 29.99 -44.28 6.20
CA ALA A 815 31.43 -44.47 6.31
C ALA A 815 32.14 -43.16 6.65
N ASN A 816 33.31 -43.29 7.29
CA ASN A 816 34.22 -42.17 7.57
C ASN A 816 33.53 -40.92 8.18
N PRO A 817 32.70 -41.07 9.22
CA PRO A 817 32.08 -39.91 9.86
C PRO A 817 33.16 -39.01 10.49
N ASN A 818 32.95 -37.71 10.41
CA ASN A 818 33.82 -36.69 11.01
C ASN A 818 32.97 -35.63 11.71
N ASN A 819 33.54 -34.98 12.73
CA ASN A 819 32.90 -33.91 13.53
C ASN A 819 31.61 -34.32 14.28
N ALA A 820 31.45 -35.61 14.61
CA ALA A 820 30.26 -36.10 15.33
C ALA A 820 30.28 -35.90 16.85
N GLY A 821 31.26 -35.16 17.40
CA GLY A 821 31.28 -34.79 18.83
C GLY A 821 31.41 -35.97 19.82
N ASN A 822 31.86 -37.13 19.35
CA ASN A 822 31.83 -38.41 20.08
C ASN A 822 30.42 -38.91 20.44
N GLU A 823 29.40 -38.48 19.70
CA GLU A 823 28.02 -38.89 19.86
C GLU A 823 27.55 -39.61 18.59
N ASP A 824 26.87 -40.75 18.73
CA ASP A 824 26.26 -41.43 17.58
C ASP A 824 25.21 -40.52 16.93
N PHE A 825 24.93 -40.72 15.65
CA PHE A 825 23.97 -39.89 14.92
C PHE A 825 23.13 -40.74 13.97
N THR A 826 21.91 -40.28 13.71
CA THR A 826 21.00 -40.94 12.78
C THR A 826 20.96 -40.18 11.46
N VAL A 827 21.23 -40.90 10.36
CA VAL A 827 21.07 -40.40 9.01
C VAL A 827 19.72 -40.85 8.47
N LYS A 828 18.93 -39.91 7.99
CA LYS A 828 17.66 -40.10 7.30
C LYS A 828 17.83 -39.76 5.83
N VAL A 829 17.25 -40.57 4.97
CA VAL A 829 17.30 -40.42 3.52
C VAL A 829 15.87 -40.30 3.01
N TYR A 830 15.59 -39.21 2.31
CA TYR A 830 14.28 -38.93 1.76
C TYR A 830 14.35 -38.88 0.24
N GLU A 831 13.24 -39.17 -0.42
CA GLU A 831 13.12 -39.02 -1.87
C GLU A 831 12.42 -37.73 -2.28
N LEU A 832 12.83 -37.18 -3.43
CA LEU A 832 12.11 -36.11 -4.11
C LEU A 832 11.35 -36.71 -5.32
N PRO A 833 10.01 -36.83 -5.25
CA PRO A 833 9.22 -37.36 -6.35
C PRO A 833 9.17 -36.39 -7.53
N LYS A 834 8.84 -36.90 -8.72
CA LYS A 834 8.69 -36.08 -9.95
C LYS A 834 7.53 -35.08 -9.86
N THR A 835 6.51 -35.41 -9.09
CA THR A 835 5.36 -34.56 -8.76
C THR A 835 5.18 -34.58 -7.25
N PHE A 836 5.01 -33.42 -6.63
CA PHE A 836 4.82 -33.35 -5.19
C PHE A 836 3.34 -33.10 -4.84
N PRO A 837 2.72 -33.85 -3.93
CA PRO A 837 1.42 -33.51 -3.39
C PRO A 837 1.56 -32.38 -2.36
N MET A 838 0.81 -31.28 -2.53
CA MET A 838 0.76 -30.18 -1.56
C MET A 838 0.35 -30.65 -0.15
#